data_AF-A0A1I7HMD8-F1
#
_entry.id   AF-A0A1I7HMD8-F1
#
_cell.length_a   1.000
_cell.length_b   1.000
_cell.length_c   1.000
_cell.angle_alpha   90.00
_cell.angle_beta   90.00
_cell.angle_gamma   90.00
#
_symmetry.space_group_name_H-M   'P 1'
#
loop_
_entity.id
_entity.type
_entity.pdbx_description
1 polymer ?
#
loop_
_entity_poly.entity_id
_entity_poly.type
_entity_poly.pdbx_seq_one_letter_code
_entity_poly.pdbx_strand_id
1 'polypeptide(L)'
;MALLQDLIQQIDDPALRDRILQETNKLLKQKKFGLVFEEHLPECTPLYDVPIRVGSKVAVKTGYVSDIYTVVKIDGEEIQCDRRETHEQKTFRLDELVTVAEFGEPIYPTLKPIDFVENAPNSDLWHTLIEADNYHALQLLEYLYAEKVDCIYIDPPYNTGAKDWKYNNDYVDSSDAYRHSKWLSMMEKRLKLAKKLLNPADSVLIVTIDEKEYLHLGCLLEEMFPEANMQMISSVINPYGTQRLNEFSRNDEYIFFLMFGNAHPAGIVNEDAPEQTYWKTFRRGDLASRRGQSKGGKSQFYPIYVNNKTRAIASIGDPIPPEVDRFSVPEKPGCTTVFPLRDDGTEMNWCVRPETARQLLKNGYIKAGKENKKTKQLYPILYLRSGTIDDISTGKLVIDGYDRDNSIIAHYVEKKEQMPQTNWHFKEHSARDYGSNLLRSIYKGKRFVFPKSLYAVKDCIYLFTKNKPNALIVDFFAGSGTTLHAVNLLNAEDGGQRKCIMITNNEVSVDEAKILSARGFHPGDIEWEKLGIARYVNWPRTVCTIEGHDVNGNPLKGKYITNGDKVIHMSDGFQANAAYFKLAFLDKTSIALGRQFRELLSVLWMKGGAIGKCPELEGDELPKMLILPKNKMAILIDEIYYSEFDEQLRQHPEIQTVFIVTDSESAYRTMIRSYEGKSCYQLYRDYLDNFRINTGR
;
A
#
# COMPACT_ATOMS: atom_id res chain seq x y z
N MET A 1 -18.27 -26.41 14.16
CA MET A 1 -19.73 -26.16 14.35
C MET A 1 -20.64 -27.03 13.48
N ALA A 2 -20.30 -27.33 12.22
CA ALA A 2 -20.95 -28.41 11.45
C ALA A 2 -20.94 -29.76 12.20
N LEU A 3 -19.78 -30.13 12.77
CA LEU A 3 -19.66 -31.30 13.65
C LEU A 3 -20.61 -31.26 14.87
N LEU A 4 -20.87 -30.07 15.42
CA LEU A 4 -21.77 -29.91 16.57
C LEU A 4 -23.23 -30.13 16.15
N GLN A 5 -23.61 -29.65 14.95
CA GLN A 5 -24.94 -29.91 14.38
C GLN A 5 -25.14 -31.39 14.06
N ASP A 6 -24.13 -32.06 13.49
CA ASP A 6 -24.18 -33.50 13.23
C ASP A 6 -24.32 -34.31 14.52
N LEU A 7 -23.57 -33.93 15.57
CA LEU A 7 -23.69 -34.54 16.90
C LEU A 7 -25.06 -34.29 17.55
N ILE A 8 -25.64 -33.10 17.35
CA ILE A 8 -27.00 -32.78 17.84
C ILE A 8 -28.05 -33.62 17.10
N GLN A 9 -27.87 -33.89 15.80
CA GLN A 9 -28.80 -34.74 15.03
C GLN A 9 -28.78 -36.20 15.48
N GLN A 10 -27.66 -36.67 16.05
CA GLN A 10 -27.52 -38.02 16.61
C GLN A 10 -28.19 -38.20 17.98
N ILE A 11 -28.84 -37.16 18.53
CA ILE A 11 -29.56 -37.25 19.80
C ILE A 11 -30.93 -37.89 19.57
N ASP A 12 -31.12 -39.09 20.14
CA ASP A 12 -32.35 -39.88 20.01
C ASP A 12 -33.57 -39.25 20.72
N ASP A 13 -33.36 -38.53 21.82
CA ASP A 13 -34.42 -37.82 22.55
C ASP A 13 -34.79 -36.52 21.82
N PRO A 14 -36.01 -36.41 21.23
CA PRO A 14 -36.41 -35.24 20.46
C PRO A 14 -36.48 -33.97 21.30
N ALA A 15 -36.89 -34.08 22.57
CA ALA A 15 -37.04 -32.93 23.46
C ALA A 15 -35.67 -32.39 23.91
N LEU A 16 -34.71 -33.28 24.16
CA LEU A 16 -33.34 -32.90 24.47
C LEU A 16 -32.64 -32.28 23.25
N ARG A 17 -32.83 -32.89 22.07
CA ARG A 17 -32.29 -32.37 20.81
C ARG A 17 -32.76 -30.94 20.54
N ASP A 18 -34.07 -30.68 20.64
CA ASP A 18 -34.63 -29.35 20.39
C ASP A 18 -34.14 -28.31 21.42
N ARG A 19 -33.99 -28.70 22.69
CA ARG A 19 -33.43 -27.81 23.73
C ARG A 19 -31.97 -27.48 23.48
N ILE A 20 -31.14 -28.46 23.16
CA ILE A 20 -29.72 -28.24 22.84
C ILE A 20 -29.59 -27.41 21.56
N LEU A 21 -30.43 -27.64 20.56
CA LEU A 21 -30.45 -26.84 19.33
C LEU A 21 -30.85 -25.39 19.63
N GLN A 22 -31.83 -25.15 20.49
CA GLN A 22 -32.21 -23.79 20.93
C GLN A 22 -31.09 -23.09 21.71
N GLU A 23 -30.44 -23.77 22.66
CA GLU A 23 -29.33 -23.18 23.44
C GLU A 23 -28.10 -22.93 22.57
N THR A 24 -27.79 -23.83 21.62
CA THR A 24 -26.74 -23.63 20.61
C THR A 24 -27.05 -22.42 19.73
N ASN A 25 -28.31 -22.27 19.28
CA ASN A 25 -28.76 -21.10 18.52
C ASN A 25 -28.71 -19.79 19.34
N LYS A 26 -28.92 -19.84 20.66
CA LYS A 26 -28.74 -18.68 21.55
C LYS A 26 -27.27 -18.31 21.70
N LEU A 27 -26.39 -19.30 21.86
CA LEU A 27 -24.94 -19.09 21.88
C LEU A 27 -24.44 -18.47 20.57
N LEU A 28 -24.96 -18.93 19.42
CA LEU A 28 -24.68 -18.33 18.11
C LEU A 28 -25.17 -16.87 17.99
N LYS A 29 -26.25 -16.50 18.68
CA LYS A 29 -26.77 -15.13 18.70
C LYS A 29 -26.03 -14.21 19.68
N GLN A 30 -25.40 -14.76 20.72
CA GLN A 30 -24.52 -14.01 21.62
C GLN A 30 -23.16 -13.79 20.96
N LYS A 31 -23.00 -12.70 20.22
CA LYS A 31 -21.68 -12.21 19.85
C LYS A 31 -20.94 -11.79 21.14
N LYS A 32 -19.89 -12.51 21.53
CA LYS A 32 -18.93 -11.97 22.50
C LYS A 32 -18.38 -10.65 21.93
N PHE A 33 -18.24 -9.63 22.79
CA PHE A 33 -17.61 -8.38 22.38
C PHE A 33 -16.11 -8.67 22.13
N GLY A 34 -15.63 -8.45 20.91
CA GLY A 34 -14.27 -8.78 20.48
C GLY A 34 -14.22 -9.73 19.27
N LEU A 35 -13.02 -10.01 18.77
CA LEU A 35 -12.80 -10.95 17.66
C LEU A 35 -13.11 -12.38 18.13
N VAL A 36 -14.12 -13.02 17.51
CA VAL A 36 -14.35 -14.45 17.67
C VAL A 36 -13.56 -15.16 16.57
N PHE A 37 -12.31 -15.47 16.88
CA PHE A 37 -11.38 -16.17 16.00
C PHE A 37 -11.56 -17.68 16.16
N GLU A 38 -11.90 -18.36 15.07
CA GLU A 38 -11.78 -19.82 14.98
C GLU A 38 -10.64 -20.11 14.00
N GLU A 39 -9.57 -20.75 14.48
CA GLU A 39 -8.54 -21.31 13.60
C GLU A 39 -9.21 -22.39 12.74
N HIS A 40 -9.36 -22.11 11.45
CA HIS A 40 -9.80 -23.13 10.51
C HIS A 40 -8.60 -23.92 9.98
N LEU A 41 -8.83 -25.24 9.93
CA LEU A 41 -7.93 -26.37 9.63
C LEU A 41 -6.95 -26.13 8.45
N PRO A 42 -5.80 -26.82 8.44
CA PRO A 42 -4.61 -26.43 7.68
C PRO A 42 -4.86 -26.38 6.16
N GLU A 43 -4.50 -25.24 5.57
CA GLU A 43 -4.41 -25.06 4.12
C GLU A 43 -3.34 -26.01 3.57
N CYS A 44 -3.69 -26.81 2.56
CA CYS A 44 -2.77 -27.68 1.84
C CYS A 44 -2.36 -27.02 0.53
N THR A 45 -1.07 -27.08 0.22
CA THR A 45 -0.48 -26.41 -0.94
C THR A 45 -0.15 -27.43 -2.02
N PRO A 46 -0.78 -27.37 -3.20
CA PRO A 46 -0.40 -28.22 -4.32
C PRO A 46 0.97 -27.78 -4.88
N LEU A 47 1.88 -28.75 -5.04
CA LEU A 47 3.24 -28.59 -5.51
C LEU A 47 3.39 -29.25 -6.89
N TYR A 48 2.88 -28.57 -7.93
CA TYR A 48 2.83 -29.11 -9.30
C TYR A 48 4.20 -29.47 -9.89
N ASP A 49 5.26 -28.78 -9.48
CA ASP A 49 6.62 -29.01 -9.97
C ASP A 49 7.40 -30.05 -9.14
N VAL A 50 6.83 -30.54 -8.03
CA VAL A 50 7.49 -31.52 -7.18
C VAL A 50 7.10 -32.93 -7.61
N PRO A 51 8.07 -33.77 -8.02
CA PRO A 51 7.78 -35.09 -8.57
C PRO A 51 7.15 -36.01 -7.53
N ILE A 52 6.14 -36.77 -7.96
CA ILE A 52 5.48 -37.77 -7.12
C ILE A 52 6.43 -38.97 -6.94
N ARG A 53 6.72 -39.30 -5.68
CA ARG A 53 7.52 -40.47 -5.27
C ARG A 53 6.74 -41.31 -4.27
N VAL A 54 7.13 -42.58 -4.09
CA VAL A 54 6.62 -43.40 -2.98
C VAL A 54 6.87 -42.68 -1.64
N GLY A 55 5.83 -42.59 -0.82
CA GLY A 55 5.80 -41.82 0.43
C GLY A 55 5.37 -40.36 0.27
N SER A 56 5.17 -39.86 -0.95
CA SER A 56 4.68 -38.48 -1.16
C SER A 56 3.24 -38.35 -0.71
N LYS A 57 2.91 -37.19 -0.15
CA LYS A 57 1.53 -36.77 0.06
C LYS A 57 1.00 -36.17 -1.24
N VAL A 58 -0.17 -36.61 -1.69
CA VAL A 58 -0.79 -36.19 -2.95
C VAL A 58 -2.27 -35.90 -2.78
N ALA A 59 -2.82 -35.06 -3.64
CA ALA A 59 -4.25 -34.85 -3.80
C ALA A 59 -4.64 -34.92 -5.28
N VAL A 60 -5.93 -35.10 -5.56
CA VAL A 60 -6.46 -35.07 -6.93
C VAL A 60 -6.56 -33.63 -7.42
N LYS A 61 -6.06 -33.34 -8.63
CA LYS A 61 -6.01 -31.97 -9.18
C LYS A 61 -7.37 -31.27 -9.30
N THR A 62 -8.44 -32.04 -9.46
CA THR A 62 -9.82 -31.56 -9.67
C THR A 62 -10.71 -31.72 -8.43
N GLY A 63 -10.18 -32.26 -7.32
CA GLY A 63 -10.89 -32.49 -6.07
C GLY A 63 -10.56 -31.47 -4.99
N TYR A 64 -11.05 -31.71 -3.77
CA TYR A 64 -10.64 -30.91 -2.62
C TYR A 64 -9.19 -31.23 -2.25
N VAL A 65 -8.33 -30.21 -2.22
CA VAL A 65 -6.90 -30.38 -1.89
C VAL A 65 -6.69 -30.92 -0.46
N SER A 66 -7.70 -30.79 0.41
CA SER A 66 -7.73 -31.39 1.74
C SER A 66 -7.87 -32.92 1.76
N ASP A 67 -8.28 -33.54 0.65
CA ASP A 67 -8.33 -35.01 0.52
C ASP A 67 -6.92 -35.56 0.24
N ILE A 68 -6.12 -35.68 1.31
CA ILE A 68 -4.72 -36.10 1.22
C ILE A 68 -4.62 -37.63 1.16
N TYR A 69 -3.86 -38.10 0.18
CA TYR A 69 -3.44 -39.49 0.05
C TYR A 69 -1.92 -39.61 0.21
N THR A 70 -1.45 -40.76 0.65
CA THR A 70 -0.02 -41.11 0.66
C THR A 70 0.27 -42.12 -0.44
N VAL A 71 1.25 -41.85 -1.29
CA VAL A 71 1.64 -42.77 -2.36
C VAL A 71 2.32 -44.00 -1.79
N VAL A 72 1.74 -45.17 -2.03
CA VAL A 72 2.26 -46.46 -1.55
C VAL A 72 3.08 -47.15 -2.62
N LYS A 73 2.62 -47.10 -3.87
CA LYS A 73 3.28 -47.76 -5.00
C LYS A 73 3.07 -46.96 -6.28
N ILE A 74 4.09 -46.95 -7.13
CA ILE A 74 4.08 -46.37 -8.48
C ILE A 74 4.35 -47.50 -9.47
N ASP A 75 3.45 -47.70 -10.44
CA ASP A 75 3.56 -48.72 -11.48
C ASP A 75 3.24 -48.10 -12.85
N GLY A 76 4.27 -47.55 -13.51
CA GLY A 76 4.08 -46.77 -14.75
C GLY A 76 3.27 -45.50 -14.52
N GLU A 77 2.11 -45.39 -15.18
CA GLU A 77 1.16 -44.28 -15.02
C GLU A 77 0.15 -44.51 -13.89
N GLU A 78 0.08 -45.71 -13.30
CA GLU A 78 -0.85 -46.02 -12.22
C GLU A 78 -0.19 -45.81 -10.86
N ILE A 79 -0.85 -45.01 -10.00
CA ILE A 79 -0.36 -44.63 -8.68
C ILE A 79 -1.33 -45.18 -7.64
N GLN A 80 -0.86 -46.13 -6.84
CA GLN A 80 -1.60 -46.66 -5.71
C GLN A 80 -1.38 -45.79 -4.47
N CYS A 81 -2.47 -45.30 -3.92
CA CYS A 81 -2.52 -44.30 -2.87
C CYS A 81 -3.33 -44.80 -1.67
N ASP A 82 -2.90 -44.45 -0.46
CA ASP A 82 -3.61 -44.71 0.80
C ASP A 82 -4.24 -43.41 1.30
N ARG A 83 -5.56 -43.37 1.47
CA ARG A 83 -6.24 -42.18 2.00
C ARG A 83 -5.91 -42.03 3.48
N ARG A 84 -5.39 -40.88 3.88
CA ARG A 84 -4.86 -40.67 5.24
C ARG A 84 -5.88 -40.94 6.36
N GLU A 85 -7.12 -40.51 6.18
CA GLU A 85 -8.14 -40.58 7.25
C GLU A 85 -8.79 -41.95 7.37
N THR A 86 -8.98 -42.64 6.24
CA THR A 86 -9.77 -43.88 6.18
C THR A 86 -8.91 -45.13 5.91
N HIS A 87 -7.63 -44.95 5.57
CA HIS A 87 -6.74 -46.00 5.07
C HIS A 87 -7.32 -46.78 3.88
N GLU A 88 -8.15 -46.10 3.10
CA GLU A 88 -8.72 -46.63 1.87
C GLU A 88 -7.65 -46.62 0.78
N GLN A 89 -7.37 -47.79 0.20
CA GLN A 89 -6.47 -47.94 -0.94
C GLN A 89 -7.21 -47.59 -2.22
N LYS A 90 -6.71 -46.60 -2.96
CA LYS A 90 -7.28 -46.16 -4.24
C LYS A 90 -6.19 -45.97 -5.28
N THR A 91 -6.48 -46.35 -6.52
CA THR A 91 -5.58 -46.18 -7.65
C THR A 91 -6.01 -44.97 -8.47
N PHE A 92 -5.05 -44.13 -8.81
CA PHE A 92 -5.23 -42.95 -9.66
C PHE A 92 -4.24 -42.99 -10.81
N ARG A 93 -4.49 -42.21 -11.87
CA ARG A 93 -3.45 -41.95 -12.87
C ARG A 93 -2.50 -40.86 -12.42
N LEU A 94 -1.24 -40.94 -12.83
CA LEU A 94 -0.19 -39.99 -12.45
C LEU A 94 -0.56 -38.54 -12.83
N ASP A 95 -1.19 -38.34 -13.99
CA ASP A 95 -1.61 -37.04 -14.51
C ASP A 95 -2.80 -36.43 -13.75
N GLU A 96 -3.54 -37.22 -12.96
CA GLU A 96 -4.65 -36.78 -12.12
C GLU A 96 -4.19 -36.26 -10.74
N LEU A 97 -2.96 -36.58 -10.34
CA LEU A 97 -2.44 -36.30 -9.01
C LEU A 97 -1.47 -35.11 -8.97
N VAL A 98 -1.37 -34.49 -7.81
CA VAL A 98 -0.38 -33.46 -7.49
C VAL A 98 0.17 -33.67 -6.09
N THR A 99 1.47 -33.48 -5.91
CA THR A 99 2.11 -33.47 -4.59
C THR A 99 1.52 -32.36 -3.73
N VAL A 100 1.32 -32.58 -2.43
CA VAL A 100 0.82 -31.54 -1.51
C VAL A 100 1.74 -31.39 -0.32
N ALA A 101 1.95 -30.15 0.12
CA ALA A 101 2.54 -29.84 1.43
C ALA A 101 1.44 -29.37 2.38
N GLU A 102 1.45 -29.90 3.59
CA GLU A 102 0.57 -29.44 4.66
C GLU A 102 1.12 -28.17 5.31
N PHE A 103 0.23 -27.38 5.91
CA PHE A 103 0.62 -26.23 6.71
C PHE A 103 1.60 -26.64 7.83
N GLY A 104 2.75 -25.98 7.90
CA GLY A 104 3.83 -26.33 8.82
C GLY A 104 4.84 -27.34 8.27
N GLU A 105 4.71 -27.80 7.02
CA GLU A 105 5.77 -28.54 6.34
C GLU A 105 6.73 -27.58 5.61
N PRO A 106 8.06 -27.83 5.63
CA PRO A 106 9.02 -27.04 4.88
C PRO A 106 8.78 -27.13 3.38
N ILE A 107 8.50 -25.98 2.78
CA ILE A 107 8.43 -25.77 1.34
C ILE A 107 9.60 -24.90 0.90
N TYR A 108 10.16 -25.16 -0.27
CA TYR A 108 11.35 -24.48 -0.77
C TYR A 108 10.98 -23.67 -2.03
N PRO A 109 10.44 -22.44 -1.86
CA PRO A 109 9.92 -21.65 -2.97
C PRO A 109 11.04 -21.12 -3.86
N THR A 110 10.80 -21.16 -5.17
CA THR A 110 11.64 -20.51 -6.17
C THR A 110 10.81 -19.75 -7.20
N LEU A 111 11.48 -19.01 -8.09
CA LEU A 111 10.86 -18.20 -9.12
C LEU A 111 11.26 -18.70 -10.50
N LYS A 112 10.31 -19.32 -11.19
CA LYS A 112 10.44 -19.73 -12.59
C LYS A 112 10.20 -18.50 -13.47
N PRO A 113 11.18 -18.05 -14.28
CA PRO A 113 10.96 -16.99 -15.25
C PRO A 113 9.86 -17.39 -16.23
N ILE A 114 8.96 -16.45 -16.54
CA ILE A 114 7.89 -16.64 -17.52
C ILE A 114 8.09 -15.73 -18.71
N ASP A 115 8.29 -14.44 -18.46
CA ASP A 115 8.44 -13.43 -19.50
C ASP A 115 9.10 -12.16 -18.92
N PHE A 116 9.34 -11.16 -19.76
CA PHE A 116 9.76 -9.82 -19.34
C PHE A 116 9.24 -8.75 -20.30
N VAL A 117 9.19 -7.50 -19.83
CA VAL A 117 9.04 -6.31 -20.66
C VAL A 117 10.22 -5.37 -20.38
N GLU A 118 10.86 -4.90 -21.45
CA GLU A 118 12.06 -4.07 -21.37
C GLU A 118 11.88 -2.82 -22.23
N ASN A 119 11.44 -1.72 -21.61
CA ASN A 119 11.26 -0.42 -22.29
C ASN A 119 12.31 0.62 -21.85
N ALA A 120 13.23 0.24 -20.96
CA ALA A 120 14.37 1.04 -20.55
C ALA A 120 15.65 0.17 -20.41
N PRO A 121 16.27 -0.27 -21.52
CA PRO A 121 17.42 -1.21 -21.50
C PRO A 121 18.65 -0.71 -20.73
N ASN A 122 18.80 0.60 -20.60
CA ASN A 122 19.91 1.23 -19.87
C ASN A 122 19.58 1.50 -18.39
N SER A 123 18.40 1.08 -17.91
CA SER A 123 17.95 1.30 -16.54
C SER A 123 18.17 0.06 -15.67
N ASP A 124 18.71 0.31 -14.47
CA ASP A 124 18.82 -0.68 -13.39
C ASP A 124 17.44 -1.00 -12.75
N LEU A 125 16.41 -0.21 -13.05
CA LEU A 125 15.06 -0.38 -12.49
C LEU A 125 14.34 -1.56 -13.13
N TRP A 126 14.14 -2.61 -12.35
CA TRP A 126 13.32 -3.75 -12.70
C TRP A 126 12.24 -3.99 -11.64
N HIS A 127 10.99 -3.96 -12.07
CA HIS A 127 9.85 -4.41 -11.27
C HIS A 127 9.75 -5.93 -11.32
N THR A 128 9.05 -6.52 -10.35
CA THR A 128 8.83 -7.96 -10.28
C THR A 128 7.35 -8.25 -10.15
N LEU A 129 6.84 -9.16 -10.97
CA LEU A 129 5.50 -9.70 -10.85
C LEU A 129 5.58 -11.20 -10.64
N ILE A 130 4.85 -11.69 -9.63
CA ILE A 130 4.88 -13.10 -9.24
C ILE A 130 3.46 -13.66 -9.34
N GLU A 131 3.27 -14.61 -10.26
CA GLU A 131 2.11 -15.49 -10.32
C GLU A 131 2.19 -16.50 -9.17
N ALA A 132 1.38 -16.31 -8.12
CA ALA A 132 1.40 -17.15 -6.92
C ALA A 132 0.17 -17.00 -6.04
N ASP A 133 -0.06 -17.97 -5.16
CA ASP A 133 -0.72 -17.66 -3.89
C ASP A 133 0.17 -16.71 -3.08
N ASN A 134 -0.44 -15.63 -2.61
CA ASN A 134 0.27 -14.55 -1.93
C ASN A 134 0.86 -14.96 -0.58
N TYR A 135 0.33 -15.95 0.12
CA TYR A 135 0.92 -16.44 1.36
C TYR A 135 2.32 -17.01 1.13
N HIS A 136 2.48 -17.90 0.14
CA HIS A 136 3.79 -18.50 -0.16
C HIS A 136 4.77 -17.52 -0.80
N ALA A 137 4.27 -16.61 -1.62
CA ALA A 137 5.10 -15.54 -2.15
C ALA A 137 5.62 -14.63 -1.02
N LEU A 138 4.79 -14.31 -0.01
CA LEU A 138 5.23 -13.57 1.18
C LEU A 138 6.28 -14.33 1.99
N GLN A 139 6.18 -15.66 2.12
CA GLN A 139 7.23 -16.48 2.76
C GLN A 139 8.57 -16.36 2.01
N LEU A 140 8.54 -16.38 0.67
CA LEU A 140 9.74 -16.13 -0.14
C LEU A 140 10.25 -14.69 0.05
N LEU A 141 9.37 -13.69 0.04
CA LEU A 141 9.77 -12.30 0.24
C LEU A 141 10.35 -12.07 1.63
N GLU A 142 9.95 -12.83 2.67
CA GLU A 142 10.56 -12.76 4.00
C GLU A 142 12.06 -13.08 3.93
N TYR A 143 12.45 -14.12 3.20
CA TYR A 143 13.85 -14.47 2.98
C TYR A 143 14.64 -13.39 2.21
N LEU A 144 13.97 -12.64 1.34
CA LEU A 144 14.60 -11.67 0.43
C LEU A 144 14.67 -10.25 1.01
N TYR A 145 13.59 -9.81 1.64
CA TYR A 145 13.30 -8.41 1.96
C TYR A 145 12.77 -8.18 3.38
N ALA A 146 13.08 -9.07 4.33
CA ALA A 146 12.77 -8.81 5.75
C ALA A 146 13.25 -7.42 6.17
N GLU A 147 12.34 -6.64 6.77
CA GLU A 147 12.53 -5.27 7.25
C GLU A 147 12.99 -4.25 6.20
N LYS A 148 12.81 -4.52 4.90
CA LYS A 148 13.27 -3.63 3.80
C LYS A 148 12.14 -2.94 3.04
N VAL A 149 10.88 -3.29 3.27
CA VAL A 149 9.75 -2.75 2.50
C VAL A 149 9.29 -1.42 3.07
N ASP A 150 9.27 -0.38 2.24
CA ASP A 150 8.92 1.00 2.63
C ASP A 150 7.40 1.24 2.57
N CYS A 151 6.69 0.56 1.67
CA CYS A 151 5.26 0.71 1.50
C CYS A 151 4.63 -0.63 1.07
N ILE A 152 3.60 -1.05 1.78
CA ILE A 152 2.70 -2.12 1.33
C ILE A 152 1.35 -1.48 1.01
N TYR A 153 0.84 -1.71 -0.20
CA TYR A 153 -0.53 -1.34 -0.59
C TYR A 153 -1.29 -2.61 -0.94
N ILE A 154 -2.45 -2.83 -0.34
CA ILE A 154 -3.30 -3.98 -0.64
C ILE A 154 -4.78 -3.62 -0.77
N ASP A 155 -5.44 -4.28 -1.72
CA ASP A 155 -6.89 -4.29 -1.93
C ASP A 155 -7.43 -5.73 -1.78
N PRO A 156 -7.52 -6.23 -0.53
CA PRO A 156 -7.98 -7.59 -0.30
C PRO A 156 -9.46 -7.77 -0.73
N PRO A 157 -9.92 -9.00 -0.99
CA PRO A 157 -11.31 -9.25 -1.38
C PRO A 157 -12.29 -8.81 -0.29
N TYR A 158 -13.33 -8.05 -0.64
CA TYR A 158 -14.28 -7.42 0.30
C TYR A 158 -15.35 -8.34 0.88
N ASN A 159 -15.22 -9.66 0.69
CA ASN A 159 -16.14 -10.65 1.25
C ASN A 159 -17.64 -10.36 0.97
N THR A 160 -17.93 -9.73 -0.18
CA THR A 160 -19.23 -9.14 -0.47
C THR A 160 -20.33 -10.17 -0.76
N GLY A 161 -19.97 -11.45 -0.90
CA GLY A 161 -20.83 -12.54 -1.37
C GLY A 161 -20.96 -12.61 -2.89
N ALA A 162 -20.26 -11.76 -3.64
CA ALA A 162 -20.22 -11.84 -5.10
C ALA A 162 -19.43 -13.08 -5.53
N LYS A 163 -19.98 -13.87 -6.47
CA LYS A 163 -19.38 -15.13 -6.97
C LYS A 163 -18.35 -14.91 -8.09
N ASP A 164 -18.01 -13.65 -8.35
CA ASP A 164 -17.37 -13.23 -9.59
C ASP A 164 -15.86 -13.02 -9.42
N TRP A 165 -15.18 -13.99 -8.80
CA TRP A 165 -13.78 -14.43 -8.95
C TRP A 165 -13.32 -15.14 -7.68
N LYS A 166 -12.71 -16.31 -7.85
CA LYS A 166 -12.69 -17.38 -6.86
C LYS A 166 -11.37 -17.35 -6.07
N TYR A 167 -11.13 -16.30 -5.28
CA TYR A 167 -10.17 -16.41 -4.17
C TYR A 167 -10.69 -17.53 -3.28
N ASN A 168 -10.03 -18.69 -3.33
CA ASN A 168 -10.42 -19.99 -2.77
C ASN A 168 -11.69 -19.96 -1.87
N ASN A 169 -12.85 -19.82 -2.52
CA ASN A 169 -14.13 -19.50 -1.87
C ASN A 169 -14.95 -20.75 -1.57
N ASP A 170 -14.32 -21.93 -1.56
CA ASP A 170 -14.98 -23.17 -1.11
C ASP A 170 -15.25 -23.18 0.41
N TYR A 171 -14.87 -22.10 1.11
CA TYR A 171 -15.10 -21.96 2.53
C TYR A 171 -16.36 -21.19 2.92
N VAL A 172 -17.02 -20.40 2.07
CA VAL A 172 -18.13 -19.58 2.58
C VAL A 172 -19.30 -19.44 1.60
N ASP A 173 -20.35 -20.22 1.84
CA ASP A 173 -21.68 -19.90 1.36
C ASP A 173 -22.23 -18.66 2.10
N SER A 174 -23.04 -17.85 1.43
CA SER A 174 -23.84 -16.78 2.05
C SER A 174 -24.68 -17.22 3.27
N SER A 175 -24.88 -18.53 3.43
CA SER A 175 -25.52 -19.17 4.59
C SER A 175 -24.57 -19.47 5.77
N ASP A 176 -23.25 -19.31 5.61
CA ASP A 176 -22.24 -19.66 6.61
C ASP A 176 -22.09 -18.54 7.66
N ALA A 177 -22.40 -18.88 8.91
CA ALA A 177 -22.26 -18.00 10.07
C ALA A 177 -20.80 -17.60 10.36
N TYR A 178 -19.80 -18.30 9.82
CA TYR A 178 -18.36 -18.11 10.10
C TYR A 178 -17.59 -17.34 9.01
N ARG A 179 -18.30 -16.75 8.05
CA ARG A 179 -17.71 -15.99 6.93
C ARG A 179 -16.62 -14.98 7.34
N HIS A 180 -16.89 -14.22 8.39
CA HIS A 180 -15.98 -13.16 8.85
C HIS A 180 -14.72 -13.75 9.49
N SER A 181 -14.85 -14.82 10.29
CA SER A 181 -13.72 -15.51 10.92
C SER A 181 -12.79 -16.15 9.88
N LYS A 182 -13.34 -16.74 8.81
CA LYS A 182 -12.56 -17.30 7.69
C LYS A 182 -11.74 -16.25 6.95
N TRP A 183 -12.38 -15.13 6.62
CA TRP A 183 -11.70 -14.00 5.98
C TRP A 183 -10.60 -13.41 6.87
N LEU A 184 -10.87 -13.25 8.17
CA LEU A 184 -9.90 -12.76 9.13
C LEU A 184 -8.69 -13.71 9.27
N SER A 185 -8.92 -15.02 9.32
CA SER A 185 -7.82 -16.01 9.37
C SER A 185 -6.93 -15.95 8.13
N MET A 186 -7.53 -15.82 6.95
CA MET A 186 -6.80 -15.63 5.68
C MET A 186 -5.93 -14.37 5.71
N MET A 187 -6.50 -13.24 6.18
CA MET A 187 -5.80 -11.96 6.29
C MET A 187 -4.69 -11.99 7.35
N GLU A 188 -4.97 -12.52 8.54
CA GLU A 188 -4.03 -12.57 9.67
C GLU A 188 -2.73 -13.29 9.26
N LYS A 189 -2.83 -14.46 8.61
CA LYS A 189 -1.65 -15.22 8.15
C LYS A 189 -0.75 -14.40 7.22
N ARG A 190 -1.36 -13.63 6.30
CA ARG A 190 -0.64 -12.78 5.34
C ARG A 190 -0.06 -11.53 6.02
N LEU A 191 -0.83 -10.90 6.90
CA LEU A 191 -0.40 -9.74 7.67
C LEU A 191 0.75 -10.09 8.63
N LYS A 192 0.80 -11.32 9.17
CA LYS A 192 1.92 -11.82 9.99
C LYS A 192 3.23 -11.82 9.21
N LEU A 193 3.20 -12.26 7.95
CA LEU A 193 4.37 -12.22 7.06
C LEU A 193 4.68 -10.78 6.63
N ALA A 194 3.67 -10.00 6.24
CA ALA A 194 3.83 -8.60 5.85
C ALA A 194 4.51 -7.77 6.95
N LYS A 195 4.18 -8.02 8.23
CA LYS A 195 4.83 -7.39 9.39
C LYS A 195 6.35 -7.58 9.39
N LYS A 196 6.83 -8.76 9.00
CA LYS A 196 8.27 -9.05 8.94
C LYS A 196 8.96 -8.39 7.75
N LEU A 197 8.22 -7.97 6.72
CA LEU A 197 8.76 -7.29 5.54
C LEU A 197 8.92 -5.79 5.75
N LEU A 198 7.99 -5.18 6.48
CA LEU A 198 7.93 -3.73 6.69
C LEU A 198 9.18 -3.22 7.42
N ASN A 199 9.78 -2.15 6.90
CA ASN A 199 10.88 -1.46 7.55
C ASN A 199 10.36 -0.81 8.86
N PRO A 200 10.83 -1.23 10.05
CA PRO A 200 10.30 -0.75 11.32
C PRO A 200 10.64 0.73 11.60
N ALA A 201 11.65 1.29 10.92
CA ALA A 201 12.11 2.65 11.15
C ALA A 201 11.28 3.71 10.39
N ASP A 202 10.77 3.39 9.22
CA ASP A 202 10.02 4.32 8.36
C ASP A 202 9.30 3.57 7.23
N SER A 203 8.11 3.04 7.51
CA SER A 203 7.26 2.39 6.49
C SER A 203 5.77 2.58 6.74
N VAL A 204 4.96 2.21 5.74
CA VAL A 204 3.50 2.24 5.84
C VAL A 204 2.88 0.95 5.31
N LEU A 205 1.85 0.46 6.00
CA LEU A 205 0.89 -0.52 5.47
C LEU A 205 -0.42 0.20 5.15
N ILE A 206 -0.86 0.10 3.89
CA ILE A 206 -2.07 0.72 3.37
C ILE A 206 -3.03 -0.38 2.95
N VAL A 207 -4.20 -0.43 3.60
CA VAL A 207 -5.22 -1.47 3.33
C VAL A 207 -6.54 -0.79 2.97
N THR A 208 -7.03 -1.04 1.76
CA THR A 208 -8.37 -0.59 1.37
C THR A 208 -9.43 -1.63 1.74
N ILE A 209 -10.62 -1.16 2.11
CA ILE A 209 -11.72 -2.04 2.53
C ILE A 209 -13.09 -1.39 2.32
N ASP A 210 -14.13 -2.20 2.21
CA ASP A 210 -15.51 -1.72 2.13
C ASP A 210 -16.19 -1.56 3.50
N GLU A 211 -17.46 -1.16 3.47
CA GLU A 211 -18.31 -0.99 4.65
C GLU A 211 -18.67 -2.28 5.38
N LYS A 212 -18.35 -3.46 4.82
CA LYS A 212 -18.73 -4.75 5.41
C LYS A 212 -17.67 -5.27 6.36
N GLU A 213 -16.39 -5.15 5.99
CA GLU A 213 -15.28 -5.73 6.78
C GLU A 213 -14.42 -4.70 7.54
N TYR A 214 -14.63 -3.40 7.35
CA TYR A 214 -13.75 -2.38 7.96
C TYR A 214 -13.62 -2.49 9.49
N LEU A 215 -14.70 -2.85 10.21
CA LEU A 215 -14.64 -3.02 11.67
C LEU A 215 -13.80 -4.25 12.08
N HIS A 216 -14.03 -5.38 11.42
CA HIS A 216 -13.31 -6.62 11.71
C HIS A 216 -11.82 -6.48 11.37
N LEU A 217 -11.53 -5.90 10.20
CA LEU A 217 -10.17 -5.58 9.78
C LEU A 217 -9.50 -4.60 10.74
N GLY A 218 -10.20 -3.53 11.16
CA GLY A 218 -9.68 -2.56 12.11
C GLY A 218 -9.24 -3.21 13.43
N CYS A 219 -10.09 -4.07 14.01
CA CYS A 219 -9.72 -4.83 15.22
C CYS A 219 -8.51 -5.74 15.01
N LEU A 220 -8.45 -6.44 13.87
CA LEU A 220 -7.31 -7.30 13.54
C LEU A 220 -6.01 -6.49 13.41
N LEU A 221 -6.07 -5.34 12.74
CA LEU A 221 -4.93 -4.45 12.56
C LEU A 221 -4.44 -3.87 13.89
N GLU A 222 -5.33 -3.46 14.80
CA GLU A 222 -4.98 -3.00 16.15
C GLU A 222 -4.28 -4.10 16.97
N GLU A 223 -4.76 -5.34 16.88
CA GLU A 223 -4.17 -6.48 17.59
C GLU A 223 -2.77 -6.83 17.04
N MET A 224 -2.64 -6.85 15.70
CA MET A 224 -1.40 -7.29 15.05
C MET A 224 -0.30 -6.23 15.04
N PHE A 225 -0.66 -4.94 15.07
CA PHE A 225 0.27 -3.82 14.94
C PHE A 225 0.03 -2.77 16.04
N PRO A 226 0.12 -3.14 17.33
CA PRO A 226 -0.10 -2.20 18.44
C PRO A 226 0.91 -1.04 18.46
N GLU A 227 2.05 -1.20 17.79
CA GLU A 227 3.10 -0.18 17.64
C GLU A 227 2.82 0.85 16.54
N ALA A 228 1.93 0.55 15.59
CA ALA A 228 1.64 1.45 14.48
C ALA A 228 0.76 2.62 14.92
N ASN A 229 1.05 3.80 14.37
CA ASN A 229 0.08 4.88 14.36
C ASN A 229 -0.95 4.60 13.26
N MET A 230 -2.10 4.05 13.64
CA MET A 230 -3.17 3.69 12.72
C MET A 230 -4.15 4.86 12.52
N GLN A 231 -4.44 5.18 11.27
CA GLN A 231 -5.50 6.12 10.89
C GLN A 231 -6.39 5.52 9.81
N MET A 232 -7.69 5.81 9.86
CA MET A 232 -8.65 5.45 8.83
C MET A 232 -9.18 6.70 8.14
N ILE A 233 -9.30 6.66 6.82
CA ILE A 233 -9.98 7.69 6.02
C ILE A 233 -11.13 7.09 5.22
N SER A 234 -12.04 7.94 4.75
CA SER A 234 -13.03 7.60 3.71
C SER A 234 -12.61 8.24 2.39
N SER A 235 -12.79 7.52 1.28
CA SER A 235 -12.50 7.99 -0.08
C SER A 235 -13.69 7.73 -0.99
N VAL A 236 -14.21 8.78 -1.63
CA VAL A 236 -15.29 8.67 -2.61
C VAL A 236 -14.76 8.05 -3.91
N ILE A 237 -15.27 6.87 -4.24
CA ILE A 237 -14.90 6.10 -5.43
C ILE A 237 -15.97 6.10 -6.53
N ASN A 238 -17.20 6.50 -6.18
CA ASN A 238 -18.31 6.68 -7.12
C ASN A 238 -19.10 7.94 -6.75
N PRO A 239 -18.77 9.12 -7.30
CA PRO A 239 -19.44 10.39 -6.95
C PRO A 239 -20.96 10.39 -7.15
N TYR A 240 -21.48 9.55 -8.04
CA TYR A 240 -22.91 9.43 -8.30
C TYR A 240 -23.65 8.52 -7.30
N GLY A 241 -22.91 7.74 -6.53
CA GLY A 241 -23.44 6.69 -5.68
C GLY A 241 -23.99 5.49 -6.47
N THR A 242 -24.05 4.35 -5.78
CA THR A 242 -24.71 3.14 -6.24
C THR A 242 -26.02 3.01 -5.48
N GLN A 243 -27.14 3.11 -6.19
CA GLN A 243 -28.46 3.00 -5.59
C GLN A 243 -28.66 1.61 -4.97
N ARG A 244 -29.31 1.58 -3.81
CA ARG A 244 -29.68 0.38 -3.09
C ARG A 244 -31.15 0.51 -2.66
N LEU A 245 -31.93 -0.55 -2.84
CA LEU A 245 -33.36 -0.52 -2.54
C LEU A 245 -33.57 -0.35 -1.03
N ASN A 246 -34.27 0.72 -0.63
CA ASN A 246 -34.55 1.06 0.77
C ASN A 246 -33.31 1.30 1.66
N GLU A 247 -32.17 1.64 1.06
CA GLU A 247 -30.90 1.91 1.75
C GLU A 247 -30.27 3.23 1.26
N PHE A 248 -29.26 3.71 1.98
CA PHE A 248 -28.43 4.81 1.50
C PHE A 248 -27.63 4.40 0.25
N SER A 249 -27.47 5.33 -0.69
CA SER A 249 -26.61 5.09 -1.85
C SER A 249 -25.15 5.08 -1.43
N ARG A 250 -24.41 4.01 -1.75
CA ARG A 250 -22.98 3.90 -1.42
C ARG A 250 -22.14 4.63 -2.47
N ASN A 251 -21.21 5.47 -2.04
CA ASN A 251 -20.29 6.18 -2.94
C ASN A 251 -18.81 6.03 -2.56
N ASP A 252 -18.50 5.48 -1.39
CA ASP A 252 -17.17 5.47 -0.80
C ASP A 252 -16.62 4.07 -0.48
N GLU A 253 -15.33 4.07 -0.16
CA GLU A 253 -14.58 2.99 0.49
C GLU A 253 -13.71 3.56 1.62
N TYR A 254 -13.16 2.69 2.46
CA TYR A 254 -12.31 3.05 3.58
C TYR A 254 -10.86 2.64 3.31
N ILE A 255 -9.93 3.41 3.87
CA ILE A 255 -8.49 3.12 3.74
C ILE A 255 -7.84 3.25 5.11
N PHE A 256 -7.24 2.16 5.59
CA PHE A 256 -6.39 2.16 6.76
C PHE A 256 -4.95 2.46 6.36
N PHE A 257 -4.33 3.40 7.08
CA PHE A 257 -2.91 3.71 7.04
C PHE A 257 -2.29 3.35 8.38
N LEU A 258 -1.41 2.36 8.40
CA LEU A 258 -0.62 1.98 9.56
C LEU A 258 0.79 2.49 9.35
N MET A 259 1.18 3.48 10.15
CA MET A 259 2.47 4.17 10.02
C MET A 259 3.44 3.67 11.08
N PHE A 260 4.64 3.27 10.66
CA PHE A 260 5.67 2.71 11.52
C PHE A 260 6.87 3.66 11.64
N GLY A 261 7.45 3.73 12.85
CA GLY A 261 8.62 4.56 13.13
C GLY A 261 8.38 6.03 12.82
N ASN A 262 9.16 6.60 11.90
CA ASN A 262 9.09 8.01 11.50
C ASN A 262 8.09 8.29 10.36
N ALA A 263 7.39 7.27 9.85
CA ALA A 263 6.49 7.43 8.74
C ALA A 263 5.33 8.40 9.07
N HIS A 264 5.08 9.33 8.16
CA HIS A 264 3.95 10.27 8.22
C HIS A 264 3.58 10.69 6.80
N PRO A 265 2.30 11.02 6.54
CA PRO A 265 1.89 11.46 5.22
C PRO A 265 2.53 12.80 4.88
N ALA A 266 3.01 12.92 3.65
CA ALA A 266 3.50 14.16 3.09
C ALA A 266 2.38 15.19 2.93
N GLY A 267 2.73 16.47 2.97
CA GLY A 267 1.81 17.54 2.64
C GLY A 267 1.46 17.53 1.15
N ILE A 268 0.20 17.86 0.85
CA ILE A 268 -0.33 18.03 -0.50
C ILE A 268 -0.53 19.51 -0.80
N VAL A 269 -0.24 19.90 -2.03
CA VAL A 269 -0.54 21.25 -2.53
C VAL A 269 -1.97 21.24 -3.07
N ASN A 270 -2.84 22.05 -2.47
CA ASN A 270 -4.19 22.24 -2.99
C ASN A 270 -4.20 23.44 -3.95
N GLU A 271 -4.34 23.18 -5.24
CA GLU A 271 -4.33 24.23 -6.28
C GLU A 271 -5.59 25.09 -6.28
N ASP A 272 -6.73 24.53 -5.85
CA ASP A 272 -8.00 25.22 -5.71
C ASP A 272 -8.13 25.98 -4.39
N ALA A 273 -7.13 25.86 -3.50
CA ALA A 273 -7.14 26.62 -2.26
C ALA A 273 -7.09 28.12 -2.61
N PRO A 274 -7.97 28.95 -2.01
CA PRO A 274 -7.89 30.38 -2.21
C PRO A 274 -6.49 30.87 -1.85
N GLU A 275 -5.97 31.83 -2.62
CA GLU A 275 -4.64 32.42 -2.39
C GLU A 275 -4.42 32.62 -0.89
N GLN A 276 -3.29 32.11 -0.40
CA GLN A 276 -3.00 32.06 1.02
C GLN A 276 -3.02 33.46 1.60
N THR A 277 -4.13 33.84 2.23
CA THR A 277 -4.21 35.12 2.92
C THR A 277 -3.41 35.05 4.22
N TYR A 278 -2.30 35.78 4.22
CA TYR A 278 -1.42 35.97 5.37
C TYR A 278 -1.95 37.02 6.35
N TRP A 279 -3.02 37.73 5.98
CA TRP A 279 -3.73 38.66 6.85
C TRP A 279 -4.71 37.93 7.77
N LYS A 280 -4.56 38.13 9.09
CA LYS A 280 -5.49 37.59 10.10
C LYS A 280 -6.19 38.71 10.85
N THR A 281 -7.36 38.43 11.41
CA THR A 281 -8.05 39.40 12.27
C THR A 281 -7.20 39.75 13.49
N PHE A 282 -7.09 41.05 13.76
CA PHE A 282 -6.35 41.59 14.90
C PHE A 282 -7.13 41.55 16.21
N ARG A 283 -8.44 41.27 16.14
CA ARG A 283 -9.32 41.11 17.31
C ARG A 283 -9.24 39.67 17.83
N ARG A 284 -9.10 39.50 19.14
CA ARG A 284 -9.20 38.16 19.75
C ARG A 284 -10.62 37.60 19.62
N GLY A 285 -10.70 36.32 19.24
CA GLY A 285 -11.98 35.63 19.04
C GLY A 285 -12.57 35.03 20.31
N ASP A 286 -11.73 34.51 21.20
CA ASP A 286 -12.14 33.80 22.42
C ASP A 286 -12.75 34.73 23.48
N LEU A 287 -13.95 34.39 23.98
CA LEU A 287 -14.66 35.14 25.03
C LEU A 287 -13.88 35.23 26.33
N ALA A 288 -13.03 34.25 26.65
CA ALA A 288 -12.16 34.33 27.82
C ALA A 288 -11.15 35.50 27.71
N SER A 289 -10.93 36.03 26.50
CA SER A 289 -10.06 37.18 26.24
C SER A 289 -10.80 38.52 26.15
N ARG A 290 -12.08 38.58 26.52
CA ARG A 290 -12.86 39.84 26.51
C ARG A 290 -12.22 40.92 27.39
N ARG A 291 -12.58 42.19 27.16
CA ARG A 291 -12.06 43.34 27.93
C ARG A 291 -12.27 43.09 29.44
N GLY A 292 -11.23 43.36 30.24
CA GLY A 292 -11.25 43.20 31.69
C GLY A 292 -11.00 41.78 32.22
N GLN A 293 -10.82 40.76 31.37
CA GLN A 293 -10.44 39.41 31.81
C GLN A 293 -8.92 39.21 31.84
N SER A 294 -8.45 38.32 32.73
CA SER A 294 -7.03 38.04 32.94
C SER A 294 -6.29 37.55 31.68
N LYS A 295 -6.95 36.71 30.86
CA LYS A 295 -6.39 36.16 29.61
C LYS A 295 -6.24 37.22 28.50
N GLY A 296 -7.00 38.30 28.54
CA GLY A 296 -7.03 39.34 27.50
C GLY A 296 -6.03 40.49 27.70
N GLY A 297 -5.41 40.56 28.89
CA GLY A 297 -4.53 41.67 29.28
C GLY A 297 -5.29 42.98 29.58
N LYS A 298 -4.74 43.82 30.47
CA LYS A 298 -5.36 45.12 30.83
C LYS A 298 -5.04 46.25 29.85
N SER A 299 -4.11 46.04 28.91
CA SER A 299 -3.57 47.09 28.02
C SER A 299 -3.81 46.80 26.53
N GLN A 300 -4.80 45.97 26.20
CA GLN A 300 -5.07 45.53 24.83
C GLN A 300 -6.41 46.02 24.28
N PHE A 301 -7.05 46.95 25.01
CA PHE A 301 -8.19 47.70 24.56
C PHE A 301 -7.78 49.16 24.34
N TYR A 302 -7.65 49.58 23.08
CA TYR A 302 -7.22 50.93 22.69
C TYR A 302 -7.87 51.33 21.35
N PRO A 303 -8.03 52.64 21.08
CA PRO A 303 -8.60 53.11 19.84
C PRO A 303 -7.60 52.99 18.67
N ILE A 304 -8.08 52.53 17.52
CA ILE A 304 -7.35 52.60 16.25
C ILE A 304 -8.09 53.60 15.35
N TYR A 305 -7.41 54.64 14.89
CA TYR A 305 -8.01 55.70 14.08
C TYR A 305 -7.79 55.42 12.60
N VAL A 306 -8.87 55.16 11.86
CA VAL A 306 -8.84 54.85 10.42
C VAL A 306 -9.27 56.07 9.62
N ASN A 307 -8.45 56.53 8.68
CA ASN A 307 -8.77 57.70 7.86
C ASN A 307 -9.98 57.41 6.94
N ASN A 308 -10.99 58.28 6.96
CA ASN A 308 -12.24 58.05 6.24
C ASN A 308 -12.10 58.09 4.71
N LYS A 309 -11.06 58.74 4.18
CA LYS A 309 -10.81 58.87 2.73
C LYS A 309 -9.88 57.79 2.22
N THR A 310 -8.73 57.60 2.89
CA THR A 310 -7.70 56.66 2.40
C THR A 310 -7.88 55.25 2.93
N ARG A 311 -8.64 55.06 4.02
CA ARG A 311 -8.76 53.81 4.80
C ARG A 311 -7.46 53.36 5.47
N ALA A 312 -6.40 54.17 5.40
CA ALA A 312 -5.17 53.89 6.14
C ALA A 312 -5.39 54.09 7.64
N ILE A 313 -4.69 53.29 8.46
CA ILE A 313 -4.63 53.53 9.90
C ILE A 313 -3.77 54.79 10.10
N ALA A 314 -4.40 55.87 10.56
CA ALA A 314 -3.75 57.16 10.76
C ALA A 314 -2.90 57.17 12.04
N SER A 315 -3.39 56.53 13.11
CA SER A 315 -2.67 56.43 14.39
C SER A 315 -3.29 55.37 15.30
N ILE A 316 -2.50 54.88 16.26
CA ILE A 316 -2.92 53.95 17.30
C ILE A 316 -2.81 54.64 18.67
N GLY A 317 -3.94 54.77 19.36
CA GLY A 317 -4.02 55.44 20.65
C GLY A 317 -3.54 54.57 21.82
N ASP A 318 -3.66 55.14 23.02
CA ASP A 318 -3.22 54.54 24.27
C ASP A 318 -4.27 53.58 24.87
N PRO A 319 -3.86 52.63 25.73
CA PRO A 319 -4.78 51.67 26.33
C PRO A 319 -5.74 52.33 27.30
N ILE A 320 -6.98 51.86 27.28
CA ILE A 320 -8.06 52.35 28.14
C ILE A 320 -8.41 51.25 29.16
N PRO A 321 -8.35 51.55 30.47
CA PRO A 321 -8.76 50.60 31.52
C PRO A 321 -10.22 50.15 31.35
N PRO A 322 -10.59 48.92 31.76
CA PRO A 322 -11.96 48.40 31.64
C PRO A 322 -13.05 49.29 32.26
N GLU A 323 -12.68 50.08 33.27
CA GLU A 323 -13.56 50.97 34.02
C GLU A 323 -13.89 52.26 33.27
N VAL A 324 -13.12 52.58 32.22
CA VAL A 324 -13.27 53.82 31.45
C VAL A 324 -14.07 53.54 30.18
N ASP A 325 -15.13 54.33 29.98
CA ASP A 325 -15.99 54.23 28.80
C ASP A 325 -15.18 54.47 27.52
N ARG A 326 -15.35 53.59 26.52
CA ARG A 326 -14.71 53.72 25.20
C ARG A 326 -15.07 55.02 24.47
N PHE A 327 -16.21 55.62 24.78
CA PHE A 327 -16.66 56.89 24.19
C PHE A 327 -15.95 58.12 24.78
N SER A 328 -15.15 57.94 25.83
CA SER A 328 -14.35 59.02 26.43
C SER A 328 -13.06 59.36 25.66
N VAL A 329 -12.70 58.58 24.63
CA VAL A 329 -11.47 58.85 23.87
C VAL A 329 -11.61 60.06 22.95
N PRO A 330 -10.55 60.87 22.79
CA PRO A 330 -10.56 61.98 21.85
C PRO A 330 -10.84 61.50 20.42
N GLU A 331 -11.77 62.17 19.75
CA GLU A 331 -11.97 61.98 18.32
C GLU A 331 -10.80 62.57 17.52
N LYS A 332 -10.51 61.98 16.36
CA LYS A 332 -9.50 62.47 15.44
C LYS A 332 -10.18 62.98 14.17
N PRO A 333 -10.10 64.28 13.83
CA PRO A 333 -10.77 64.84 12.66
C PRO A 333 -10.47 64.04 11.38
N GLY A 334 -11.52 63.71 10.62
CA GLY A 334 -11.40 62.96 9.37
C GLY A 334 -11.11 61.46 9.52
N CYS A 335 -11.14 60.92 10.75
CA CYS A 335 -10.95 59.49 11.03
C CYS A 335 -12.16 58.87 11.74
N THR A 336 -12.33 57.57 11.56
CA THR A 336 -13.25 56.72 12.33
C THR A 336 -12.46 56.05 13.45
N THR A 337 -12.95 56.15 14.68
CA THR A 337 -12.38 55.44 15.84
C THR A 337 -12.88 54.00 15.86
N VAL A 338 -11.95 53.04 15.84
CA VAL A 338 -12.25 51.60 15.77
C VAL A 338 -11.82 50.91 17.06
N PHE A 339 -12.76 50.14 17.63
CA PHE A 339 -12.54 49.30 18.80
C PHE A 339 -12.73 47.81 18.47
N PRO A 340 -12.16 46.90 19.27
CA PRO A 340 -12.30 45.45 19.11
C PRO A 340 -13.70 44.98 19.55
N LEU A 341 -14.72 45.21 18.73
CA LEU A 341 -16.12 44.89 19.08
C LEU A 341 -16.62 43.65 18.33
N ARG A 342 -17.42 42.81 18.99
CA ARG A 342 -18.31 41.84 18.33
C ARG A 342 -19.59 42.55 17.86
N ASP A 343 -20.36 41.88 17.02
CA ASP A 343 -21.59 42.45 16.45
C ASP A 343 -22.73 42.60 17.48
N ASP A 344 -22.70 41.80 18.53
CA ASP A 344 -23.54 41.94 19.73
C ASP A 344 -23.12 43.13 20.63
N GLY A 345 -22.04 43.83 20.28
CA GLY A 345 -21.49 44.96 21.04
C GLY A 345 -20.48 44.58 22.13
N THR A 346 -20.19 43.28 22.31
CA THR A 346 -19.21 42.82 23.29
C THR A 346 -17.82 43.39 23.01
N GLU A 347 -17.22 43.98 24.03
CA GLU A 347 -15.86 44.52 23.99
C GLU A 347 -14.84 43.40 24.16
N MET A 348 -14.07 43.15 23.11
CA MET A 348 -12.97 42.19 23.07
C MET A 348 -11.63 42.89 23.31
N ASN A 349 -10.50 42.19 23.21
CA ASN A 349 -9.17 42.80 23.18
C ASN A 349 -8.51 42.61 21.81
N TRP A 350 -7.59 43.50 21.47
CA TRP A 350 -6.66 43.32 20.35
C TRP A 350 -5.63 42.22 20.65
N CYS A 351 -4.99 41.69 19.61
CA CYS A 351 -4.03 40.59 19.75
C CYS A 351 -2.74 40.99 20.50
N VAL A 352 -2.30 42.25 20.36
CA VAL A 352 -1.05 42.79 20.96
C VAL A 352 -1.28 44.15 21.65
N ARG A 353 -0.27 44.62 22.39
CA ARG A 353 -0.25 45.94 23.05
C ARG A 353 -0.04 47.09 22.04
N PRO A 354 -0.43 48.34 22.36
CA PRO A 354 -0.39 49.43 21.39
C PRO A 354 1.02 49.76 20.91
N GLU A 355 2.06 49.56 21.71
CA GLU A 355 3.46 49.75 21.30
C GLU A 355 3.85 48.79 20.17
N THR A 356 3.50 47.51 20.33
CA THR A 356 3.70 46.49 19.29
C THR A 356 2.86 46.80 18.06
N ALA A 357 1.61 47.25 18.25
CA ALA A 357 0.73 47.60 17.14
C ALA A 357 1.26 48.79 16.32
N ARG A 358 1.85 49.80 16.98
CA ARG A 358 2.55 50.91 16.31
C ARG A 358 3.76 50.43 15.52
N GLN A 359 4.51 49.47 16.04
CA GLN A 359 5.63 48.86 15.32
C GLN A 359 5.15 48.08 14.08
N LEU A 360 4.08 47.31 14.21
CA LEU A 360 3.46 46.62 13.08
C LEU A 360 2.98 47.63 12.02
N LEU A 361 2.41 48.77 12.43
CA LEU A 361 1.97 49.82 11.51
C LEU A 361 3.14 50.44 10.74
N LYS A 362 4.24 50.75 11.45
CA LYS A 362 5.45 51.29 10.84
C LYS A 362 6.03 50.35 9.77
N ASN A 363 5.93 49.04 10.00
CA ASN A 363 6.45 48.02 9.09
C ASN A 363 5.45 47.64 7.97
N GLY A 364 4.23 48.16 7.98
CA GLY A 364 3.18 47.78 7.03
C GLY A 364 2.53 46.41 7.31
N TYR A 365 2.63 45.90 8.54
CA TYR A 365 2.17 44.57 8.97
C TYR A 365 0.81 44.59 9.69
N ILE A 366 0.12 45.73 9.71
CA ILE A 366 -1.25 45.90 10.21
C ILE A 366 -1.99 46.89 9.32
N LYS A 367 -3.26 46.61 9.01
CA LYS A 367 -4.10 47.45 8.15
C LYS A 367 -5.57 47.40 8.54
N ALA A 368 -6.34 48.36 8.03
CA ALA A 368 -7.79 48.32 8.09
C ALA A 368 -8.35 47.66 6.82
N GLY A 369 -9.33 46.77 6.99
CA GLY A 369 -10.06 46.16 5.88
C GLY A 369 -11.13 47.09 5.30
N LYS A 370 -11.98 46.55 4.42
CA LYS A 370 -13.10 47.31 3.85
C LYS A 370 -14.11 47.65 4.93
N GLU A 371 -14.71 48.84 4.82
CA GLU A 371 -15.82 49.25 5.68
C GLU A 371 -16.96 48.22 5.58
N ASN A 372 -17.46 47.78 6.73
CA ASN A 372 -18.61 46.91 6.83
C ASN A 372 -19.66 47.53 7.76
N LYS A 373 -20.67 48.15 7.16
CA LYS A 373 -21.77 48.82 7.88
C LYS A 373 -22.71 47.85 8.60
N LYS A 374 -22.59 46.53 8.36
CA LYS A 374 -23.38 45.51 9.05
C LYS A 374 -22.77 45.12 10.40
N THR A 375 -21.50 45.44 10.65
CA THR A 375 -20.79 45.05 11.87
C THR A 375 -20.59 46.25 12.79
N LYS A 376 -20.57 46.02 14.10
CA LYS A 376 -20.31 47.10 15.09
C LYS A 376 -18.87 47.62 14.99
N GLN A 377 -17.95 46.75 14.63
CA GLN A 377 -16.61 47.15 14.20
C GLN A 377 -16.68 47.53 12.71
N LEU A 378 -16.76 48.83 12.41
CA LEU A 378 -16.94 49.33 11.05
C LEU A 378 -15.78 48.96 10.12
N TYR A 379 -14.56 48.96 10.63
CA TYR A 379 -13.38 48.52 9.88
C TYR A 379 -12.75 47.31 10.59
N PRO A 380 -12.73 46.11 9.98
CA PRO A 380 -12.00 44.98 10.53
C PRO A 380 -10.50 45.29 10.47
N ILE A 381 -9.81 45.16 11.59
CA ILE A 381 -8.35 45.37 11.62
C ILE A 381 -7.67 44.03 11.37
N LEU A 382 -6.72 44.01 10.45
CA LEU A 382 -5.99 42.84 10.00
C LEU A 382 -4.50 43.00 10.27
N TYR A 383 -3.80 41.92 10.60
CA TYR A 383 -2.35 41.94 10.87
C TYR A 383 -1.64 40.66 10.44
N LEU A 384 -0.31 40.70 10.41
CA LEU A 384 0.55 39.54 10.25
C LEU A 384 0.92 38.95 11.60
N ARG A 385 0.76 37.63 11.76
CA ARG A 385 1.21 36.92 12.97
C ARG A 385 2.73 36.83 13.01
N SER A 386 3.30 36.57 14.19
CA SER A 386 4.75 36.38 14.35
C SER A 386 5.30 35.36 13.35
N GLY A 387 4.70 34.18 13.22
CA GLY A 387 5.16 33.17 12.25
C GLY A 387 5.13 33.63 10.78
N THR A 388 4.20 34.53 10.41
CA THR A 388 4.18 35.12 9.06
C THR A 388 5.27 36.17 8.88
N ILE A 389 5.59 36.92 9.94
CA ILE A 389 6.73 37.85 9.94
C ILE A 389 8.05 37.06 9.88
N ASP A 390 8.11 35.90 10.55
CA ASP A 390 9.25 34.98 10.47
C ASP A 390 9.39 34.42 9.04
N ASP A 391 8.29 34.08 8.37
CA ASP A 391 8.29 33.67 6.95
C ASP A 391 8.89 34.77 6.04
N ILE A 392 8.63 36.05 6.33
CA ILE A 392 9.27 37.17 5.60
C ILE A 392 10.77 37.18 5.86
N SER A 393 11.19 37.08 7.13
CA SER A 393 12.62 37.12 7.49
C SER A 393 13.42 35.93 6.96
N THR A 394 12.76 34.79 6.75
CA THR A 394 13.36 33.55 6.23
C THR A 394 13.24 33.43 4.70
N GLY A 395 12.62 34.40 4.03
CA GLY A 395 12.46 34.43 2.58
C GLY A 395 11.35 33.53 2.02
N LYS A 396 10.53 32.92 2.88
CA LYS A 396 9.37 32.10 2.47
C LYS A 396 8.22 32.95 1.93
N LEU A 397 8.07 34.17 2.45
CA LEU A 397 7.12 35.18 1.99
C LEU A 397 7.90 36.41 1.46
N VAL A 398 7.78 36.70 0.17
CA VAL A 398 8.51 37.80 -0.48
C VAL A 398 7.59 39.02 -0.58
N ILE A 399 8.09 40.18 -0.15
CA ILE A 399 7.39 41.46 -0.28
C ILE A 399 7.60 42.01 -1.69
N ASP A 400 6.53 42.12 -2.46
CA ASP A 400 6.50 42.67 -3.82
C ASP A 400 6.43 44.20 -3.82
N GLY A 401 5.88 44.78 -2.75
CA GLY A 401 5.74 46.22 -2.60
C GLY A 401 4.82 46.61 -1.45
N TYR A 402 4.32 47.84 -1.51
CA TYR A 402 3.43 48.43 -0.52
C TYR A 402 2.19 49.01 -1.20
N ASP A 403 1.03 48.81 -0.60
CA ASP A 403 -0.24 49.40 -1.04
C ASP A 403 -0.32 50.88 -0.60
N ARG A 404 -1.35 51.60 -1.06
CA ARG A 404 -1.58 53.04 -0.76
C ARG A 404 -1.77 53.33 0.72
N ASP A 405 -2.15 52.33 1.52
CA ASP A 405 -2.28 52.43 2.98
C ASP A 405 -0.99 52.05 3.74
N ASN A 406 0.12 51.86 3.00
CA ASN A 406 1.43 51.41 3.49
C ASN A 406 1.45 49.96 3.99
N SER A 407 0.40 49.16 3.74
CA SER A 407 0.43 47.73 4.02
C SER A 407 1.21 46.97 2.96
N ILE A 408 1.86 45.87 3.35
CA ILE A 408 2.65 45.08 2.40
C ILE A 408 1.76 44.38 1.37
N ILE A 409 2.31 44.23 0.16
CA ILE A 409 1.87 43.31 -0.88
C ILE A 409 2.97 42.25 -0.96
N ALA A 410 2.60 40.99 -0.79
CA ALA A 410 3.54 39.87 -0.71
C ALA A 410 2.93 38.59 -1.28
N HIS A 411 3.80 37.67 -1.71
CA HIS A 411 3.44 36.32 -2.14
C HIS A 411 4.37 35.28 -1.49
N TYR A 412 3.83 34.08 -1.25
CA TYR A 412 4.66 32.95 -0.82
C TYR A 412 5.42 32.40 -2.03
N VAL A 413 6.72 32.11 -1.87
CA VAL A 413 7.58 31.59 -2.94
C VAL A 413 7.14 30.18 -3.35
N GLU A 414 6.71 29.38 -2.37
CA GLU A 414 6.20 28.03 -2.58
C GLU A 414 4.74 27.95 -2.13
N LYS A 415 3.93 27.22 -2.88
CA LYS A 415 2.55 26.92 -2.46
C LYS A 415 2.63 26.14 -1.15
N LYS A 416 1.90 26.59 -0.13
CA LYS A 416 1.88 25.91 1.16
C LYS A 416 1.26 24.53 1.04
N GLU A 417 2.04 23.53 1.39
CA GLU A 417 1.56 22.17 1.57
C GLU A 417 0.61 22.11 2.78
N GLN A 418 -0.48 21.38 2.62
CA GLN A 418 -1.46 21.11 3.66
C GLN A 418 -1.53 19.62 3.88
N MET A 419 -1.74 19.21 5.13
CA MET A 419 -1.97 17.80 5.42
C MET A 419 -3.30 17.36 4.78
N PRO A 420 -3.34 16.21 4.09
CA PRO A 420 -4.59 15.68 3.56
C PRO A 420 -5.61 15.47 4.69
N GLN A 421 -6.88 15.72 4.40
CA GLN A 421 -7.96 15.48 5.36
C GLN A 421 -8.35 13.99 5.39
N THR A 422 -9.15 13.57 6.36
CA THR A 422 -9.58 12.17 6.52
C THR A 422 -10.80 11.80 5.67
N ASN A 423 -11.28 12.72 4.83
CA ASN A 423 -12.41 12.50 3.94
C ASN A 423 -12.08 13.01 2.54
N TRP A 424 -11.87 12.09 1.61
CA TRP A 424 -11.37 12.39 0.26
C TRP A 424 -12.51 12.42 -0.75
N HIS A 425 -12.63 13.56 -1.44
CA HIS A 425 -13.64 13.84 -2.48
C HIS A 425 -12.99 14.21 -3.81
N PHE A 426 -11.87 13.58 -4.12
CA PHE A 426 -11.14 13.81 -5.38
C PHE A 426 -11.88 13.13 -6.53
N LYS A 427 -12.14 13.87 -7.62
CA LYS A 427 -12.87 13.32 -8.78
C LYS A 427 -12.05 12.23 -9.47
N GLU A 428 -10.74 12.35 -9.36
CA GLU A 428 -9.69 11.46 -9.85
C GLU A 428 -9.76 10.08 -9.18
N HIS A 429 -10.41 9.97 -8.02
CA HIS A 429 -10.56 8.70 -7.30
C HIS A 429 -11.73 7.85 -7.83
N SER A 430 -12.46 8.32 -8.84
CA SER A 430 -13.51 7.56 -9.52
C SER A 430 -13.00 6.22 -10.07
N ALA A 431 -13.44 5.10 -9.48
CA ALA A 431 -13.10 3.75 -9.94
C ALA A 431 -13.71 3.43 -11.32
N ARG A 432 -14.81 4.12 -11.68
CA ARG A 432 -15.41 4.02 -13.01
C ARG A 432 -14.49 4.65 -14.06
N ASP A 433 -14.10 5.90 -13.84
CA ASP A 433 -13.43 6.70 -14.87
C ASP A 433 -11.94 6.36 -14.98
N TYR A 434 -11.29 6.19 -13.84
CA TYR A 434 -9.83 5.99 -13.78
C TYR A 434 -9.42 4.58 -13.37
N GLY A 435 -10.40 3.67 -13.21
CA GLY A 435 -10.20 2.23 -13.14
C GLY A 435 -10.78 1.52 -14.36
N SER A 436 -12.10 1.45 -14.46
CA SER A 436 -12.81 0.63 -15.47
C SER A 436 -12.67 1.17 -16.90
N ASN A 437 -12.89 2.47 -17.12
CA ASN A 437 -12.75 3.07 -18.44
C ASN A 437 -11.28 3.06 -18.90
N LEU A 438 -10.34 3.31 -17.99
CA LEU A 438 -8.91 3.18 -18.25
C LEU A 438 -8.56 1.76 -18.72
N LEU A 439 -8.98 0.71 -18.00
CA LEU A 439 -8.73 -0.68 -18.44
C LEU A 439 -9.42 -1.01 -19.77
N ARG A 440 -10.63 -0.50 -20.00
CA ARG A 440 -11.32 -0.69 -21.28
C ARG A 440 -10.54 -0.08 -22.45
N SER A 441 -9.84 1.03 -22.23
CA SER A 441 -8.99 1.65 -23.25
C SER A 441 -7.80 0.77 -23.63
N ILE A 442 -7.27 0.01 -22.67
CA ILE A 442 -6.14 -0.93 -22.83
C ILE A 442 -6.60 -2.24 -23.50
N TYR A 443 -7.72 -2.82 -23.06
CA TYR A 443 -8.13 -4.16 -23.54
C TYR A 443 -9.08 -4.14 -24.73
N LYS A 444 -9.67 -2.97 -25.06
CA LYS A 444 -10.82 -2.85 -25.99
C LYS A 444 -12.01 -3.74 -25.60
N GLY A 445 -12.16 -4.03 -24.32
CA GLY A 445 -13.18 -4.94 -23.80
C GLY A 445 -13.24 -4.91 -22.28
N LYS A 446 -14.16 -5.68 -21.71
CA LYS A 446 -14.28 -5.86 -20.25
C LYS A 446 -13.60 -7.18 -19.87
N ARG A 447 -12.35 -7.09 -19.37
CA ARG A 447 -11.59 -8.26 -18.86
C ARG A 447 -11.51 -8.31 -17.33
N PHE A 448 -11.88 -7.24 -16.63
CA PHE A 448 -11.82 -7.13 -15.17
C PHE A 448 -12.99 -6.26 -14.69
N VAL A 449 -13.57 -6.59 -13.53
CA VAL A 449 -14.85 -6.00 -13.10
C VAL A 449 -14.68 -4.86 -12.10
N PHE A 450 -13.68 -4.91 -11.22
CA PHE A 450 -13.55 -3.98 -10.09
C PHE A 450 -12.13 -3.41 -9.92
N PRO A 451 -11.55 -2.76 -10.93
CA PRO A 451 -10.22 -2.17 -10.77
C PRO A 451 -10.28 -0.93 -9.88
N LYS A 452 -9.25 -0.72 -9.05
CA LYS A 452 -9.03 0.56 -8.39
C LYS A 452 -8.80 1.68 -9.39
N SER A 453 -9.16 2.91 -8.98
CA SER A 453 -8.68 4.11 -9.69
C SER A 453 -7.15 4.16 -9.63
N LEU A 454 -6.52 4.44 -10.77
CA LEU A 454 -5.08 4.71 -10.84
C LEU A 454 -4.65 5.80 -9.84
N TYR A 455 -5.41 6.89 -9.79
CA TYR A 455 -5.03 8.07 -9.01
C TYR A 455 -5.27 7.89 -7.52
N ALA A 456 -6.29 7.12 -7.12
CA ALA A 456 -6.48 6.76 -5.71
C ALA A 456 -5.28 5.97 -5.17
N VAL A 457 -4.79 4.98 -5.93
CA VAL A 457 -3.59 4.21 -5.56
C VAL A 457 -2.34 5.08 -5.57
N LYS A 458 -2.15 5.90 -6.62
CA LYS A 458 -1.04 6.84 -6.75
C LYS A 458 -0.95 7.75 -5.53
N ASP A 459 -2.06 8.38 -5.14
CA ASP A 459 -2.03 9.39 -4.09
C ASP A 459 -1.78 8.76 -2.71
N CYS A 460 -2.35 7.57 -2.43
CA CYS A 460 -1.99 6.77 -1.25
C CYS A 460 -0.48 6.50 -1.16
N ILE A 461 0.14 6.05 -2.25
CA ILE A 461 1.58 5.71 -2.29
C ILE A 461 2.44 6.98 -2.23
N TYR A 462 2.06 8.03 -2.95
CA TYR A 462 2.78 9.31 -3.00
C TYR A 462 2.96 9.92 -1.61
N LEU A 463 1.92 9.90 -0.78
CA LEU A 463 1.96 10.46 0.58
C LEU A 463 3.10 9.89 1.43
N PHE A 464 3.52 8.65 1.20
CA PHE A 464 4.56 8.01 2.02
C PHE A 464 5.87 7.76 1.26
N THR A 465 5.90 8.04 -0.04
CA THR A 465 7.07 7.81 -0.89
C THR A 465 7.59 9.06 -1.59
N LYS A 466 6.95 10.24 -1.40
CA LYS A 466 7.40 11.53 -1.96
C LYS A 466 8.90 11.78 -1.74
N ASN A 467 9.38 11.54 -0.52
CA ASN A 467 10.79 11.74 -0.14
C ASN A 467 11.62 10.45 -0.18
N LYS A 468 11.10 9.37 -0.78
CA LYS A 468 11.75 8.06 -0.89
C LYS A 468 11.84 7.66 -2.37
N PRO A 469 12.74 8.29 -3.15
CA PRO A 469 12.82 8.05 -4.59
C PRO A 469 13.18 6.60 -4.94
N ASN A 470 13.79 5.85 -4.04
CA ASN A 470 14.18 4.45 -4.24
C ASN A 470 13.31 3.46 -3.45
N ALA A 471 12.12 3.86 -3.02
CA ALA A 471 11.26 3.04 -2.15
C ALA A 471 10.96 1.66 -2.75
N LEU A 472 10.95 0.63 -1.90
CA LEU A 472 10.45 -0.70 -2.24
C LEU A 472 8.97 -0.81 -1.86
N ILE A 473 8.14 -1.07 -2.86
CA ILE A 473 6.69 -1.12 -2.76
C ILE A 473 6.21 -2.53 -3.06
N VAL A 474 5.40 -3.10 -2.16
CA VAL A 474 4.84 -4.45 -2.33
C VAL A 474 3.31 -4.38 -2.38
N ASP A 475 2.73 -5.08 -3.35
CA ASP A 475 1.29 -5.33 -3.42
C ASP A 475 1.04 -6.82 -3.61
N PHE A 476 0.58 -7.48 -2.55
CA PHE A 476 0.30 -8.91 -2.56
C PHE A 476 -1.18 -9.25 -2.80
N PHE A 477 -1.97 -8.27 -3.23
CA PHE A 477 -3.33 -8.42 -3.76
C PHE A 477 -3.46 -7.63 -5.06
N ALA A 478 -2.49 -7.79 -5.97
CA ALA A 478 -2.28 -6.85 -7.07
C ALA A 478 -3.43 -6.79 -8.07
N GLY A 479 -4.23 -7.86 -8.18
CA GLY A 479 -5.42 -7.94 -9.02
C GLY A 479 -5.12 -7.47 -10.45
N SER A 480 -5.69 -6.33 -10.85
CA SER A 480 -5.51 -5.81 -12.21
C SER A 480 -4.15 -5.16 -12.50
N GLY A 481 -3.25 -4.99 -11.52
CA GLY A 481 -1.94 -4.38 -11.70
C GLY A 481 -1.93 -2.85 -11.59
N THR A 482 -2.85 -2.26 -10.81
CA THR A 482 -2.95 -0.80 -10.65
C THR A 482 -1.74 -0.21 -9.93
N THR A 483 -1.18 -0.92 -8.95
CA THR A 483 -0.07 -0.45 -8.12
C THR A 483 1.19 -0.19 -8.93
N LEU A 484 1.64 -1.11 -9.79
CA LEU A 484 2.80 -0.87 -10.66
C LEU A 484 2.57 0.30 -11.61
N HIS A 485 1.36 0.43 -12.17
CA HIS A 485 1.00 1.57 -13.02
C HIS A 485 1.11 2.90 -12.26
N ALA A 486 0.66 2.95 -11.00
CA ALA A 486 0.80 4.13 -10.14
C ALA A 486 2.28 4.44 -9.82
N VAL A 487 3.09 3.42 -9.52
CA VAL A 487 4.52 3.56 -9.23
C VAL A 487 5.29 4.10 -10.44
N ASN A 488 5.02 3.56 -11.63
CA ASN A 488 5.61 4.06 -12.87
C ASN A 488 5.26 5.51 -13.15
N LEU A 489 4.01 5.90 -12.91
CA LEU A 489 3.57 7.29 -13.04
C LEU A 489 4.32 8.20 -12.05
N LEU A 490 4.46 7.80 -10.79
CA LEU A 490 5.23 8.56 -9.80
C LEU A 490 6.70 8.73 -10.21
N ASN A 491 7.37 7.65 -10.60
CA ASN A 491 8.76 7.70 -11.08
C ASN A 491 8.90 8.57 -12.33
N ALA A 492 7.93 8.51 -13.25
CA ALA A 492 7.91 9.37 -14.42
C ALA A 492 7.65 10.83 -14.07
N GLU A 493 6.88 11.14 -13.04
CA GLU A 493 6.62 12.51 -12.57
C GLU A 493 7.87 13.13 -11.95
N ASP A 494 8.45 12.47 -10.94
CA ASP A 494 9.47 13.04 -10.05
C ASP A 494 10.90 12.54 -10.28
N GLY A 495 11.12 11.64 -11.24
CA GLY A 495 12.43 11.06 -11.55
C GLY A 495 12.89 10.00 -10.55
N GLY A 496 12.00 9.50 -9.68
CA GLY A 496 12.29 8.40 -8.78
C GLY A 496 12.59 7.08 -9.49
N GLN A 497 13.11 6.13 -8.73
CA GLN A 497 13.41 4.75 -9.11
C GLN A 497 12.75 3.77 -8.12
N ARG A 498 11.53 4.07 -7.69
CA ARG A 498 10.77 3.22 -6.76
C ARG A 498 10.53 1.86 -7.42
N LYS A 499 10.83 0.79 -6.70
CA LYS A 499 10.67 -0.59 -7.14
C LYS A 499 9.32 -1.13 -6.69
N CYS A 500 8.70 -1.94 -7.52
CA CYS A 500 7.39 -2.52 -7.24
C CYS A 500 7.46 -4.04 -7.38
N ILE A 501 7.01 -4.76 -6.36
CA ILE A 501 6.80 -6.21 -6.38
C ILE A 501 5.29 -6.44 -6.28
N MET A 502 4.70 -7.01 -7.33
CA MET A 502 3.29 -7.39 -7.36
C MET A 502 3.14 -8.90 -7.26
N ILE A 503 2.19 -9.36 -6.45
CA ILE A 503 1.80 -10.77 -6.37
C ILE A 503 0.32 -10.87 -6.69
N THR A 504 -0.02 -11.79 -7.58
CA THR A 504 -1.40 -12.15 -7.89
C THR A 504 -1.48 -13.62 -8.26
N ASN A 505 -2.57 -14.27 -7.91
CA ASN A 505 -2.87 -15.60 -8.42
C ASN A 505 -3.22 -15.54 -9.92
N ASN A 506 -3.26 -16.71 -10.57
CA ASN A 506 -3.75 -16.85 -11.96
C ASN A 506 -5.15 -17.47 -11.99
N GLU A 507 -6.04 -17.01 -11.12
CA GLU A 507 -7.39 -17.58 -11.03
C GLU A 507 -8.21 -17.28 -12.28
N VAL A 508 -9.01 -18.26 -12.70
CA VAL A 508 -9.96 -18.10 -13.81
C VAL A 508 -11.35 -17.85 -13.24
N SER A 509 -12.17 -17.04 -13.92
CA SER A 509 -13.53 -16.77 -13.47
C SER A 509 -14.37 -18.05 -13.41
N VAL A 510 -15.40 -18.08 -12.56
CA VAL A 510 -16.25 -19.27 -12.37
C VAL A 510 -16.89 -19.73 -13.69
N ASP A 511 -17.29 -18.79 -14.54
CA ASP A 511 -17.94 -19.11 -15.81
C ASP A 511 -16.94 -19.62 -16.84
N GLU A 512 -15.75 -19.02 -16.94
CA GLU A 512 -14.68 -19.52 -17.81
C GLU A 512 -14.17 -20.89 -17.35
N ALA A 513 -14.03 -21.11 -16.04
CA ALA A 513 -13.65 -22.39 -15.47
C ALA A 513 -14.64 -23.50 -15.87
N LYS A 514 -15.95 -23.26 -15.80
CA LYS A 514 -16.97 -24.20 -16.26
C LYS A 514 -16.83 -24.53 -17.75
N ILE A 515 -16.59 -23.51 -18.58
CA ILE A 515 -16.44 -23.69 -20.04
C ILE A 515 -15.17 -24.49 -20.36
N LEU A 516 -14.06 -24.20 -19.69
CA LEU A 516 -12.78 -24.89 -19.86
C LEU A 516 -12.88 -26.35 -19.41
N SER A 517 -13.43 -26.61 -18.23
CA SER A 517 -13.63 -27.97 -17.73
C SER A 517 -14.54 -28.78 -18.64
N ALA A 518 -15.60 -28.18 -19.20
CA ALA A 518 -16.46 -28.85 -20.18
C ALA A 518 -15.73 -29.21 -21.49
N ARG A 519 -14.59 -28.56 -21.78
CA ARG A 519 -13.70 -28.85 -22.92
C ARG A 519 -12.55 -29.79 -22.54
N GLY A 520 -12.50 -30.27 -21.30
CA GLY A 520 -11.44 -31.15 -20.80
C GLY A 520 -10.15 -30.42 -20.40
N PHE A 521 -10.18 -29.09 -20.27
CA PHE A 521 -9.05 -28.33 -19.73
C PHE A 521 -9.17 -28.17 -18.21
N HIS A 522 -8.03 -28.24 -17.54
CA HIS A 522 -7.90 -28.19 -16.10
C HIS A 522 -6.88 -27.11 -15.67
N PRO A 523 -6.89 -26.67 -14.40
CA PRO A 523 -5.83 -25.84 -13.85
C PRO A 523 -4.44 -26.44 -14.13
N GLY A 524 -3.50 -25.61 -14.60
CA GLY A 524 -2.19 -26.03 -15.08
C GLY A 524 -2.10 -26.20 -16.61
N ASP A 525 -3.22 -26.38 -17.32
CA ASP A 525 -3.21 -26.45 -18.79
C ASP A 525 -2.98 -25.07 -19.41
N ILE A 526 -2.26 -25.03 -20.54
CA ILE A 526 -1.93 -23.78 -21.24
C ILE A 526 -3.20 -22.95 -21.55
N GLU A 527 -4.28 -23.59 -21.99
CA GLU A 527 -5.54 -22.91 -22.30
C GLU A 527 -6.27 -22.38 -21.06
N TRP A 528 -6.08 -23.02 -19.91
CA TRP A 528 -6.61 -22.54 -18.64
C TRP A 528 -5.83 -21.32 -18.15
N GLU A 529 -4.50 -21.45 -18.10
CA GLU A 529 -3.62 -20.40 -17.58
C GLU A 529 -3.71 -19.11 -18.38
N LYS A 530 -3.98 -19.17 -19.70
CA LYS A 530 -4.15 -18.00 -20.57
C LYS A 530 -5.30 -17.07 -20.17
N LEU A 531 -6.31 -17.57 -19.45
CA LEU A 531 -7.48 -16.80 -19.05
C LEU A 531 -7.42 -16.32 -17.60
N GLY A 532 -6.38 -16.69 -16.84
CA GLY A 532 -6.26 -16.32 -15.44
C GLY A 532 -5.89 -14.85 -15.22
N ILE A 533 -6.16 -14.34 -14.01
CA ILE A 533 -5.95 -12.91 -13.67
C ILE A 533 -4.53 -12.42 -14.01
N ALA A 534 -3.50 -13.17 -13.61
CA ALA A 534 -2.11 -12.80 -13.83
C ALA A 534 -1.84 -12.61 -15.34
N ARG A 535 -2.18 -13.61 -16.16
CA ARG A 535 -1.81 -13.66 -17.57
C ARG A 535 -2.75 -12.91 -18.51
N TYR A 536 -4.03 -12.84 -18.18
CA TYR A 536 -5.05 -12.25 -19.05
C TYR A 536 -5.34 -10.78 -18.75
N VAL A 537 -5.07 -10.35 -17.52
CA VAL A 537 -5.36 -8.99 -17.04
C VAL A 537 -4.09 -8.28 -16.57
N ASN A 538 -3.48 -8.75 -15.48
CA ASN A 538 -2.42 -8.01 -14.79
C ASN A 538 -1.22 -7.75 -15.71
N TRP A 539 -0.64 -8.81 -16.27
CA TRP A 539 0.55 -8.67 -17.12
C TRP A 539 0.25 -7.86 -18.38
N PRO A 540 -0.83 -8.12 -19.15
CA PRO A 540 -1.19 -7.26 -20.28
C PRO A 540 -1.35 -5.79 -19.92
N ARG A 541 -1.94 -5.44 -18.76
CA ARG A 541 -1.98 -4.03 -18.29
C ARG A 541 -0.58 -3.46 -18.16
N THR A 542 0.32 -4.18 -17.48
CA THR A 542 1.67 -3.70 -17.22
C THR A 542 2.47 -3.53 -18.51
N VAL A 543 2.43 -4.50 -19.42
CA VAL A 543 3.06 -4.40 -20.76
C VAL A 543 2.53 -3.17 -21.50
N CYS A 544 1.21 -3.07 -21.66
CA CYS A 544 0.56 -1.99 -22.38
C CYS A 544 0.89 -0.59 -21.83
N THR A 545 0.96 -0.46 -20.51
CA THR A 545 1.24 0.84 -19.87
C THR A 545 2.72 1.18 -19.86
N ILE A 546 3.61 0.19 -19.78
CA ILE A 546 5.05 0.38 -19.94
C ILE A 546 5.39 0.76 -21.38
N GLU A 547 4.78 0.12 -22.38
CA GLU A 547 5.08 0.34 -23.80
C GLU A 547 4.24 1.44 -24.47
N GLY A 548 3.15 1.89 -23.82
CA GLY A 548 2.34 3.00 -24.31
C GLY A 548 1.31 2.63 -25.38
N HIS A 549 0.91 1.37 -25.49
CA HIS A 549 -0.10 0.91 -26.46
C HIS A 549 -1.15 -0.02 -25.84
N ASP A 550 -2.27 -0.21 -26.53
CA ASP A 550 -3.28 -1.20 -26.16
C ASP A 550 -2.86 -2.63 -26.54
N VAL A 551 -3.67 -3.63 -26.16
CA VAL A 551 -3.38 -5.05 -26.44
C VAL A 551 -3.36 -5.42 -27.93
N ASN A 552 -3.76 -4.50 -28.82
CA ASN A 552 -3.69 -4.67 -30.26
C ASN A 552 -2.54 -3.84 -30.89
N GLY A 553 -1.66 -3.25 -30.07
CA GLY A 553 -0.51 -2.46 -30.51
C GLY A 553 -0.85 -1.02 -30.94
N ASN A 554 -2.07 -0.53 -30.72
CA ASN A 554 -2.39 0.87 -31.05
C ASN A 554 -2.02 1.80 -29.88
N PRO A 555 -1.45 2.99 -30.12
CA PRO A 555 -1.08 3.92 -29.05
C PRO A 555 -2.24 4.23 -28.09
N LEU A 556 -1.94 4.25 -26.78
CA LEU A 556 -2.89 4.65 -25.76
C LEU A 556 -3.27 6.13 -25.94
N LYS A 557 -4.54 6.45 -25.68
CA LYS A 557 -5.08 7.80 -25.86
C LYS A 557 -5.22 8.51 -24.53
N GLY A 558 -4.84 9.79 -24.51
CA GLY A 558 -5.02 10.66 -23.35
C GLY A 558 -3.70 11.03 -22.69
N LYS A 559 -3.83 11.73 -21.56
CA LYS A 559 -2.72 12.22 -20.74
C LYS A 559 -2.94 11.74 -19.31
N TYR A 560 -1.86 11.49 -18.60
CA TYR A 560 -1.94 11.25 -17.16
C TYR A 560 -2.21 12.55 -16.41
N ILE A 561 -2.88 12.44 -15.26
CA ILE A 561 -3.05 13.52 -14.29
C ILE A 561 -1.86 13.45 -13.33
N THR A 562 -1.06 14.50 -13.33
CA THR A 562 0.22 14.56 -12.61
C THR A 562 0.18 15.59 -11.50
N ASN A 563 1.06 15.44 -10.50
CA ASN A 563 1.29 16.49 -9.51
C ASN A 563 2.15 17.60 -10.13
N GLY A 564 1.53 18.64 -10.68
CA GLY A 564 2.20 19.81 -11.28
C GLY A 564 2.08 19.90 -12.82
N ASP A 565 2.90 20.76 -13.45
CA ASP A 565 2.75 21.14 -14.86
C ASP A 565 3.30 20.12 -15.89
N LYS A 566 3.82 18.98 -15.42
CA LYS A 566 4.47 17.98 -16.29
C LYS A 566 3.43 17.21 -17.09
N VAL A 567 3.41 17.41 -18.41
CA VAL A 567 2.50 16.66 -19.29
C VAL A 567 3.13 15.30 -19.64
N ILE A 568 2.45 14.21 -19.27
CA ILE A 568 2.84 12.83 -19.65
C ILE A 568 1.72 12.24 -20.51
N HIS A 569 2.03 11.89 -21.76
CA HIS A 569 1.08 11.22 -22.65
C HIS A 569 1.07 9.72 -22.38
N MET A 570 -0.12 9.10 -22.38
CA MET A 570 -0.23 7.65 -22.18
C MET A 570 0.45 6.84 -23.29
N SER A 571 0.56 7.42 -24.50
CA SER A 571 1.22 6.81 -25.66
C SER A 571 2.74 6.71 -25.52
N ASP A 572 3.35 7.49 -24.63
CA ASP A 572 4.80 7.54 -24.48
C ASP A 572 5.31 6.33 -23.67
N GLY A 573 4.39 5.63 -22.97
CA GLY A 573 4.73 4.56 -22.05
C GLY A 573 5.53 5.07 -20.85
N PHE A 574 6.22 4.15 -20.18
CA PHE A 574 7.09 4.43 -19.06
C PHE A 574 8.47 3.84 -19.30
N GLN A 575 9.50 4.58 -18.88
CA GLN A 575 10.90 4.12 -18.87
C GLN A 575 11.11 3.15 -17.69
N ALA A 576 10.56 1.94 -17.82
CA ALA A 576 10.56 0.91 -16.80
C ALA A 576 10.72 -0.48 -17.44
N ASN A 577 11.27 -1.41 -16.67
CA ASN A 577 11.36 -2.82 -17.03
C ASN A 577 10.63 -3.66 -15.99
N ALA A 578 10.08 -4.80 -16.38
CA ALA A 578 9.48 -5.74 -15.45
C ALA A 578 9.78 -7.18 -15.83
N ALA A 579 10.03 -8.01 -14.81
CA ALA A 579 10.19 -9.46 -14.96
C ALA A 579 8.97 -10.18 -14.37
N TYR A 580 8.47 -11.16 -15.12
CA TYR A 580 7.31 -11.97 -14.76
C TYR A 580 7.77 -13.36 -14.35
N PHE A 581 7.37 -13.79 -13.16
CA PHE A 581 7.73 -15.09 -12.60
C PHE A 581 6.48 -15.86 -12.22
N LYS A 582 6.61 -17.19 -12.20
CA LYS A 582 5.69 -18.09 -11.50
C LYS A 582 6.40 -18.65 -10.28
N LEU A 583 5.73 -18.63 -9.14
CA LEU A 583 6.23 -19.30 -7.95
C LEU A 583 6.18 -20.82 -8.19
N ALA A 584 7.31 -21.46 -7.96
CA ALA A 584 7.49 -22.90 -8.03
C ALA A 584 8.12 -23.41 -6.73
N PHE A 585 8.26 -24.72 -6.59
CA PHE A 585 8.85 -25.34 -5.41
C PHE A 585 9.92 -26.35 -5.78
N LEU A 586 10.99 -26.37 -4.99
CA LEU A 586 12.15 -27.22 -5.21
C LEU A 586 12.15 -28.44 -4.29
N ASP A 587 12.82 -29.51 -4.72
CA ASP A 587 13.01 -30.72 -3.93
C ASP A 587 14.21 -30.53 -2.98
N LYS A 588 13.96 -30.69 -1.68
CA LYS A 588 14.97 -30.52 -0.62
C LYS A 588 16.27 -31.26 -0.91
N THR A 589 16.17 -32.53 -1.29
CA THR A 589 17.32 -33.40 -1.52
C THR A 589 18.12 -32.94 -2.73
N SER A 590 17.42 -32.51 -3.78
CA SER A 590 18.04 -32.03 -5.02
C SER A 590 18.76 -30.71 -4.82
N ILE A 591 18.22 -29.80 -4.00
CA ILE A 591 18.90 -28.56 -3.58
C ILE A 591 20.16 -28.88 -2.77
N ALA A 592 20.04 -29.76 -1.75
CA ALA A 592 21.16 -30.12 -0.90
C ALA A 592 22.32 -30.78 -1.67
N LEU A 593 22.01 -31.44 -2.80
CA LEU A 593 22.99 -32.03 -3.72
C LEU A 593 23.46 -31.08 -4.83
N GLY A 594 23.06 -29.79 -4.78
CA GLY A 594 23.44 -28.78 -5.77
C GLY A 594 22.82 -28.94 -7.16
N ARG A 595 21.85 -29.85 -7.33
CA ARG A 595 21.28 -30.22 -8.63
C ARG A 595 20.27 -29.23 -9.20
N GLN A 596 19.79 -28.31 -8.38
CA GLN A 596 18.78 -27.30 -8.75
C GLN A 596 19.28 -25.85 -8.56
N PHE A 597 20.58 -25.61 -8.79
CA PHE A 597 21.14 -24.27 -8.70
C PHE A 597 20.52 -23.30 -9.72
N ARG A 598 20.29 -23.77 -10.95
CA ARG A 598 19.74 -22.96 -12.05
C ARG A 598 18.41 -22.32 -11.65
N GLU A 599 17.57 -23.09 -10.99
CA GLU A 599 16.25 -22.69 -10.56
C GLU A 599 16.30 -21.63 -9.45
N LEU A 600 17.41 -21.52 -8.70
CA LEU A 600 17.58 -20.49 -7.66
C LEU A 600 18.08 -19.14 -8.21
N LEU A 601 18.54 -19.07 -9.47
CA LEU A 601 19.19 -17.87 -10.00
C LEU A 601 18.29 -16.63 -9.92
N SER A 602 17.00 -16.75 -10.24
CA SER A 602 16.01 -15.67 -10.10
C SER A 602 15.85 -15.19 -8.65
N VAL A 603 15.88 -16.12 -7.70
CA VAL A 603 15.80 -15.82 -6.26
C VAL A 603 17.04 -15.07 -5.80
N LEU A 604 18.22 -15.47 -6.27
CA LEU A 604 19.48 -14.79 -5.96
C LEU A 604 19.55 -13.40 -6.60
N TRP A 605 19.05 -13.25 -7.83
CA TRP A 605 18.93 -11.95 -8.49
C TRP A 605 18.03 -11.01 -7.69
N MET A 606 16.86 -11.46 -7.22
CA MET A 606 16.03 -10.67 -6.32
C MET A 606 16.72 -10.37 -5.00
N LYS A 607 17.42 -11.34 -4.40
CA LYS A 607 18.16 -11.15 -3.14
C LYS A 607 19.30 -10.13 -3.30
N GLY A 608 19.91 -10.07 -4.48
CA GLY A 608 20.88 -9.05 -4.89
C GLY A 608 20.26 -7.71 -5.27
N GLY A 609 18.95 -7.53 -5.08
CA GLY A 609 18.24 -6.27 -5.27
C GLY A 609 17.56 -6.10 -6.63
N ALA A 610 17.47 -7.16 -7.45
CA ALA A 610 16.83 -7.14 -8.77
C ALA A 610 17.38 -6.00 -9.65
N ILE A 611 18.70 -5.89 -9.74
CA ILE A 611 19.39 -4.86 -10.51
C ILE A 611 19.66 -5.40 -11.92
N GLY A 612 19.24 -4.65 -12.94
CA GLY A 612 19.36 -5.05 -14.34
C GLY A 612 18.53 -6.30 -14.69
N LYS A 613 18.61 -6.73 -15.95
CA LYS A 613 17.88 -7.91 -16.45
C LYS A 613 18.26 -9.16 -15.65
N CYS A 614 17.27 -9.97 -15.29
CA CYS A 614 17.50 -11.25 -14.59
C CYS A 614 18.47 -12.12 -15.42
N PRO A 615 19.57 -12.62 -14.83
CA PRO A 615 20.56 -13.41 -15.55
C PRO A 615 20.01 -14.80 -15.90
N GLU A 616 20.46 -15.33 -17.03
CA GLU A 616 20.13 -16.68 -17.51
C GLU A 616 21.43 -17.48 -17.69
N LEU A 617 21.35 -18.80 -17.50
CA LEU A 617 22.47 -19.71 -17.71
C LEU A 617 22.42 -20.32 -19.10
N GLU A 618 23.47 -20.14 -19.89
CA GLU A 618 23.63 -20.78 -21.20
C GLU A 618 24.16 -22.22 -21.06
N GLY A 619 23.59 -23.16 -21.82
CA GLY A 619 24.00 -24.58 -21.81
C GLY A 619 23.46 -25.38 -20.62
N ASP A 620 23.71 -26.69 -20.59
CA ASP A 620 23.21 -27.60 -19.54
C ASP A 620 24.15 -27.71 -18.32
N GLU A 621 25.46 -27.50 -18.51
CA GLU A 621 26.44 -27.56 -17.44
C GLU A 621 26.44 -26.30 -16.56
N LEU A 622 26.57 -26.48 -15.25
CA LEU A 622 26.69 -25.37 -14.32
C LEU A 622 28.11 -24.77 -14.37
N PRO A 623 28.23 -23.43 -14.46
CA PRO A 623 29.53 -22.78 -14.37
C PRO A 623 30.12 -22.95 -12.96
N LYS A 624 31.43 -22.77 -12.84
CA LYS A 624 32.14 -22.82 -11.54
C LYS A 624 31.94 -21.56 -10.71
N MET A 625 31.69 -20.44 -11.39
CA MET A 625 31.39 -19.15 -10.82
C MET A 625 30.65 -18.27 -11.83
N LEU A 626 30.00 -17.23 -11.35
CA LEU A 626 29.33 -16.20 -12.13
C LEU A 626 29.79 -14.83 -11.64
N ILE A 627 30.30 -14.01 -12.55
CA ILE A 627 30.63 -12.60 -12.29
C ILE A 627 29.65 -11.76 -13.11
N LEU A 628 28.71 -11.09 -12.44
CA LEU A 628 27.58 -10.40 -13.07
C LEU A 628 27.62 -8.90 -12.76
N PRO A 629 28.52 -8.12 -13.39
CA PRO A 629 28.72 -6.71 -13.07
C PRO A 629 27.48 -5.85 -13.34
N LYS A 630 26.72 -6.14 -14.42
CA LYS A 630 25.45 -5.47 -14.72
C LYS A 630 24.40 -5.66 -13.63
N ASN A 631 24.41 -6.81 -12.97
CA ASN A 631 23.51 -7.12 -11.86
C ASN A 631 24.11 -6.74 -10.49
N LYS A 632 25.35 -6.24 -10.46
CA LYS A 632 26.12 -5.93 -9.25
C LYS A 632 26.20 -7.10 -8.27
N MET A 633 26.26 -8.32 -8.81
CA MET A 633 26.38 -9.53 -8.01
C MET A 633 27.38 -10.54 -8.56
N ALA A 634 27.87 -11.42 -7.70
CA ALA A 634 28.71 -12.54 -8.07
C ALA A 634 28.31 -13.81 -7.31
N ILE A 635 28.53 -14.98 -7.91
CA ILE A 635 28.20 -16.28 -7.30
C ILE A 635 29.38 -17.23 -7.47
N LEU A 636 29.92 -17.75 -6.37
CA LEU A 636 30.89 -18.83 -6.36
C LEU A 636 30.15 -20.16 -6.16
N ILE A 637 30.16 -21.03 -7.16
CA ILE A 637 29.41 -22.30 -7.16
C ILE A 637 30.27 -23.46 -6.65
N ASP A 638 31.57 -23.42 -6.94
CA ASP A 638 32.55 -24.45 -6.58
C ASP A 638 33.71 -23.81 -5.81
N GLU A 639 33.82 -24.09 -4.50
CA GLU A 639 34.77 -23.44 -3.60
C GLU A 639 36.24 -23.65 -3.97
N ILE A 640 36.55 -24.67 -4.77
CA ILE A 640 37.90 -24.92 -5.28
C ILE A 640 38.41 -23.74 -6.13
N TYR A 641 37.51 -23.00 -6.77
CA TYR A 641 37.81 -21.86 -7.64
C TYR A 641 37.79 -20.51 -6.92
N TYR A 642 37.86 -20.50 -5.58
CA TYR A 642 37.82 -19.27 -4.79
C TYR A 642 38.94 -18.28 -5.18
N SER A 643 40.15 -18.77 -5.46
CA SER A 643 41.29 -17.91 -5.78
C SER A 643 41.05 -17.13 -7.08
N GLU A 644 40.58 -17.81 -8.12
CA GLU A 644 40.22 -17.22 -9.41
C GLU A 644 39.00 -16.30 -9.28
N PHE A 645 38.04 -16.67 -8.44
CA PHE A 645 36.86 -15.86 -8.16
C PHE A 645 37.22 -14.53 -7.49
N ASP A 646 38.10 -14.55 -6.47
CA ASP A 646 38.58 -13.35 -5.78
C ASP A 646 39.40 -12.44 -6.70
N GLU A 647 40.18 -13.01 -7.63
CA GLU A 647 40.87 -12.24 -8.66
C GLU A 647 39.91 -11.54 -9.62
N GLN A 648 38.88 -12.24 -10.11
CA GLN A 648 37.87 -11.64 -10.98
C GLN A 648 37.02 -10.59 -10.26
N LEU A 649 36.63 -10.86 -9.01
CA LEU A 649 35.81 -9.93 -8.23
C LEU A 649 36.53 -8.59 -8.00
N ARG A 650 37.86 -8.60 -7.81
CA ARG A 650 38.67 -7.38 -7.68
C ARG A 650 38.67 -6.51 -8.94
N GLN A 651 38.39 -7.07 -10.11
CA GLN A 651 38.27 -6.31 -11.36
C GLN A 651 36.92 -5.59 -11.49
N HIS A 652 35.96 -5.91 -10.63
CA HIS A 652 34.57 -5.42 -10.66
C HIS A 652 34.15 -4.78 -9.32
N PRO A 653 34.69 -3.58 -8.98
CA PRO A 653 34.38 -2.91 -7.72
C PRO A 653 32.89 -2.54 -7.57
N GLU A 654 32.14 -2.44 -8.67
CA GLU A 654 30.71 -2.19 -8.71
C GLU A 654 29.85 -3.32 -8.14
N ILE A 655 30.40 -4.54 -7.97
CA ILE A 655 29.69 -5.66 -7.38
C ILE A 655 29.47 -5.42 -5.88
N GLN A 656 28.20 -5.53 -5.46
CA GLN A 656 27.76 -5.24 -4.10
C GLN A 656 27.34 -6.50 -3.34
N THR A 657 26.91 -7.54 -4.07
CA THR A 657 26.39 -8.77 -3.47
C THR A 657 27.19 -9.99 -3.92
N VAL A 658 27.56 -10.85 -2.98
CA VAL A 658 28.33 -12.07 -3.23
C VAL A 658 27.61 -13.27 -2.62
N PHE A 659 27.39 -14.31 -3.42
CA PHE A 659 26.85 -15.59 -2.98
C PHE A 659 27.94 -16.64 -3.03
N ILE A 660 28.07 -17.45 -1.98
CA ILE A 660 29.06 -18.53 -1.93
C ILE A 660 28.33 -19.84 -1.63
N VAL A 661 28.46 -20.80 -2.53
CA VAL A 661 27.94 -22.15 -2.38
C VAL A 661 28.95 -23.00 -1.60
N THR A 662 28.68 -23.21 -0.31
CA THR A 662 29.49 -24.08 0.55
C THR A 662 28.66 -24.53 1.76
N ASP A 663 28.88 -25.77 2.22
CA ASP A 663 28.31 -26.30 3.46
C ASP A 663 29.19 -25.96 4.69
N SER A 664 30.44 -25.55 4.45
CA SER A 664 31.43 -25.24 5.49
C SER A 664 31.35 -23.79 5.97
N GLU A 665 30.83 -23.59 7.18
CA GLU A 665 30.76 -22.27 7.82
C GLU A 665 32.14 -21.63 8.05
N SER A 666 33.16 -22.45 8.34
CA SER A 666 34.53 -21.98 8.50
C SER A 666 35.15 -21.52 7.18
N ALA A 667 34.88 -22.25 6.08
CA ALA A 667 35.32 -21.87 4.75
C ALA A 667 34.62 -20.56 4.32
N TYR A 668 33.30 -20.49 4.46
CA TYR A 668 32.52 -19.29 4.19
C TYR A 668 33.06 -18.06 4.92
N ARG A 669 33.22 -18.14 6.24
CA ARG A 669 33.77 -17.04 7.07
C ARG A 669 35.18 -16.63 6.67
N THR A 670 35.98 -17.56 6.16
CA THR A 670 37.33 -17.26 5.70
C THR A 670 37.29 -16.51 4.38
N MET A 671 36.48 -16.96 3.42
CA MET A 671 36.33 -16.34 2.09
C MET A 671 35.79 -14.91 2.15
N ILE A 672 34.77 -14.65 2.97
CA ILE A 672 34.12 -13.33 3.00
C ILE A 672 34.96 -12.22 3.68
N ARG A 673 36.06 -12.57 4.37
CA ARG A 673 36.94 -11.57 5.01
C ARG A 673 37.56 -10.61 4.00
N SER A 674 37.74 -11.06 2.76
CA SER A 674 38.26 -10.23 1.67
C SER A 674 37.22 -9.27 1.09
N TYR A 675 35.94 -9.37 1.50
CA TYR A 675 34.80 -8.69 0.86
C TYR A 675 34.14 -7.66 1.79
N GLU A 676 34.92 -6.94 2.60
CA GLU A 676 34.40 -5.86 3.46
C GLU A 676 33.54 -4.86 2.65
N GLY A 677 32.38 -4.50 3.21
CA GLY A 677 31.42 -3.60 2.58
C GLY A 677 30.47 -4.23 1.54
N LYS A 678 30.65 -5.51 1.18
CA LYS A 678 29.71 -6.26 0.32
C LYS A 678 28.75 -7.10 1.16
N SER A 679 27.53 -7.27 0.66
CA SER A 679 26.57 -8.23 1.24
C SER A 679 26.95 -9.63 0.79
N CYS A 680 27.35 -10.48 1.73
CA CYS A 680 27.74 -11.87 1.46
C CYS A 680 26.68 -12.84 2.00
N TYR A 681 26.39 -13.90 1.25
CA TYR A 681 25.41 -14.92 1.63
C TYR A 681 25.97 -16.34 1.45
N GLN A 682 25.68 -17.24 2.40
CA GLN A 682 26.04 -18.65 2.32
C GLN A 682 24.88 -19.43 1.68
N LEU A 683 25.02 -19.85 0.44
CA LEU A 683 23.95 -20.52 -0.30
C LEU A 683 23.70 -21.94 0.20
N TYR A 684 22.50 -22.47 -0.08
CA TYR A 684 21.91 -23.72 0.39
C TYR A 684 21.65 -23.77 1.89
N ARG A 685 22.63 -23.49 2.74
CA ARG A 685 22.40 -23.47 4.18
C ARG A 685 21.43 -22.36 4.57
N ASP A 686 21.70 -21.10 4.20
CA ASP A 686 20.82 -19.97 4.53
C ASP A 686 19.42 -20.14 3.92
N TYR A 687 19.34 -20.72 2.71
CA TYR A 687 18.06 -20.95 2.02
C TYR A 687 17.28 -22.10 2.68
N LEU A 688 17.88 -23.27 2.83
CA LEU A 688 17.22 -24.44 3.43
C LEU A 688 16.85 -24.19 4.90
N ASP A 689 17.74 -23.56 5.67
CA ASP A 689 17.51 -23.29 7.08
C ASP A 689 16.40 -22.25 7.27
N ASN A 690 16.32 -21.20 6.44
CA ASN A 690 15.24 -20.21 6.54
C ASN A 690 13.85 -20.87 6.39
N PHE A 691 13.66 -21.67 5.34
CA PHE A 691 12.39 -22.33 5.08
C PHE A 691 12.09 -23.53 6.00
N ARG A 692 13.11 -24.04 6.71
CA ARG A 692 12.94 -25.08 7.74
C ARG A 692 12.61 -24.49 9.12
N ILE A 693 13.09 -23.29 9.43
CA ILE A 693 12.86 -22.63 10.72
C ILE A 693 11.49 -21.95 10.76
N ASN A 694 11.01 -21.45 9.62
CA ASN A 694 9.73 -20.76 9.49
C ASN A 694 8.48 -21.68 9.53
N THR A 695 8.64 -22.97 9.85
CA THR A 695 7.56 -23.97 9.87
C THR A 695 7.05 -24.37 11.26
N GLY A 696 7.33 -23.56 12.29
CA GLY A 696 6.62 -23.66 13.58
C GLY A 696 7.52 -23.70 14.79
N ARG A 697 7.39 -22.65 15.61
CA ARG A 697 7.22 -22.78 17.05
C ARG A 697 5.82 -22.32 17.42
#